data_AF-A0A7Y2WYS5-F1
#
_entry.id   AF-A0A7Y2WYS5-F1
#
_cell.length_a   1.000
_cell.length_b   1.000
_cell.length_c   1.000
_cell.angle_alpha   90.00
_cell.angle_beta   90.00
_cell.angle_gamma   90.00
#
_symmetry.space_group_name_H-M   'P 1'
#
loop_
_entity.id
_entity.type
_entity.pdbx_description
1 polymer ?
#
loop_
_entity_poly.entity_id
_entity_poly.type
_entity_poly.pdbx_seq_one_letter_code
_entity_poly.pdbx_strand_id
1 'polypeptide(L)'
;MPRSPKPTATGRILDDGTYEVILGDQFAIRHTPVDEFDRRMFLLFLRCIHLVHHPAKRPLLCQTWLAGWFGTLQELLSRWEDYHEAGDWQRLMSRHDGPLLPYAQRQVLIQLWARHLWWSVAEVQAAAAAEGLTLSAHAVTQIGQDSGLLIARGVLRERFQLSAETLRPTDDWLVPQLFALIDQLQARLARGERPAPEERSRLADLLALRTELGLGAGQALETPLPWGYHLQHILCGDWETIDDGTIRCPHCGSSQVRRKSRTPRAKRYLDAAGQPQTVDVVRYYCQNTACVHGSFTNLPPDLLPSSPWRTEVHLQALQAYALGHSSSRRVAAGLGVSTATAYRWVSQFGGQLLPVAALFGVVRSSGVVGVDEKWVKVPTNDKSAGKQHHWMYVYVAVDVYTYDLLHVAIYPVRGTDAARAFLLALRAKGYVPQVIVTDLCTDYDRAIPAVFPRAVHHQCIFHALQAWHGQLRDAYGTHYRTQRPDAVKLQNQLDAIFQAKTKRTAQRRYDTVMALRNAYVAATPEVEALFSSLERHWPKLVNAIERDRIPKTNNTTELVNRRFDQHYQTFCGFDTITTAQTYLAVFAWCYRFTPFTPDAQKRIRGKCPLELAGYDVASLPMAQLCRGQMLHWPPEALGQVVPRT
;
A
#
# COMPACT_ATOMS: atom_id res chain seq x y z
N MET A 1 47.19 28.50 81.97
CA MET A 1 47.25 27.40 80.98
C MET A 1 47.50 27.99 79.61
N PRO A 2 48.51 27.51 78.85
CA PRO A 2 48.74 27.99 77.49
C PRO A 2 47.50 27.68 76.62
N ARG A 3 47.07 28.67 75.82
CA ARG A 3 46.05 28.49 74.78
C ARG A 3 46.53 27.37 73.85
N SER A 4 45.75 26.30 73.68
CA SER A 4 46.02 25.30 72.64
C SER A 4 46.16 26.00 71.27
N PRO A 5 47.12 25.60 70.42
CA PRO A 5 47.31 26.22 69.12
C PRO A 5 45.99 26.18 68.34
N LYS A 6 45.64 27.30 67.69
CA LYS A 6 44.49 27.30 66.77
C LYS A 6 44.77 26.26 65.70
N PRO A 7 43.88 25.29 65.47
CA PRO A 7 44.09 24.31 64.42
C PRO A 7 44.15 25.03 63.08
N THR A 8 45.23 24.81 62.33
CA THR A 8 45.44 25.35 61.00
C THR A 8 44.93 24.33 59.98
N ALA A 9 44.36 24.82 58.88
CA ALA A 9 44.03 23.98 57.74
C ALA A 9 44.33 24.74 56.46
N THR A 10 44.77 24.03 55.43
CA THR A 10 44.98 24.58 54.08
C THR A 10 44.40 23.64 53.05
N GLY A 11 43.95 24.18 51.92
CA GLY A 11 43.45 23.39 50.80
C GLY A 11 43.95 23.93 49.48
N ARG A 12 44.15 23.04 48.51
CA ARG A 12 44.55 23.37 47.15
C ARG A 12 44.10 22.30 46.16
N ILE A 13 44.05 22.68 44.88
CA ILE A 13 43.88 21.75 43.77
C ILE A 13 45.27 21.51 43.17
N LEU A 14 45.67 20.25 43.03
CA LEU A 14 46.91 19.84 42.39
C LEU A 14 46.76 19.84 40.87
N ASP A 15 47.87 19.83 40.14
CA ASP A 15 47.89 19.94 38.66
C ASP A 15 47.13 18.81 37.94
N ASP A 16 46.95 17.66 38.60
CA ASP A 16 46.20 16.50 38.09
C ASP A 16 44.69 16.57 38.40
N GLY A 17 44.22 17.67 39.00
CA GLY A 17 42.83 17.86 39.43
C GLY A 17 42.50 17.26 40.80
N THR A 18 43.48 16.71 41.53
CA THR A 18 43.28 16.16 42.87
C THR A 18 43.10 17.28 43.91
N TYR A 19 42.08 17.15 44.75
CA TYR A 19 41.77 18.07 45.83
C TYR A 19 42.56 17.62 47.06
N GLU A 20 43.39 18.50 47.59
CA GLU A 20 44.19 18.24 48.78
C GLU A 20 43.76 19.17 49.92
N VAL A 21 43.48 18.60 51.09
CA VAL A 21 43.28 19.33 52.35
C VAL A 21 44.28 18.84 53.38
N ILE A 22 45.07 19.77 53.94
CA ILE A 22 46.00 19.49 55.03
C ILE A 22 45.42 20.04 56.32
N LEU A 23 45.24 19.17 57.31
CA LEU A 23 44.76 19.51 58.66
C LEU A 23 45.98 19.51 59.61
N GLY A 24 46.32 20.68 60.14
CA GLY A 24 47.56 20.89 60.89
C GLY A 24 48.80 20.64 60.02
N ASP A 25 49.79 19.98 60.59
CA ASP A 25 51.04 19.56 59.97
C ASP A 25 51.15 18.03 59.81
N GLN A 26 50.13 17.27 60.23
CA GLN A 26 50.21 15.81 60.38
C GLN A 26 49.29 15.02 59.46
N PHE A 27 48.21 15.61 58.92
CA PHE A 27 47.21 14.84 58.19
C PHE A 27 46.84 15.50 56.85
N ALA A 28 46.91 14.73 55.77
CA ALA A 28 46.52 15.15 54.43
C ALA A 28 45.42 14.24 53.88
N ILE A 29 44.34 14.84 53.40
CA ILE A 29 43.23 14.17 52.71
C ILE A 29 43.33 14.54 51.23
N ARG A 30 43.44 13.53 50.37
CA ARG A 30 43.46 13.71 48.92
C ARG A 30 42.29 12.96 48.30
N HIS A 31 41.57 13.62 47.40
CA HIS A 31 40.48 13.03 46.62
C HIS A 31 40.50 13.61 45.23
N THR A 32 40.37 12.77 44.20
CA THR A 32 40.29 13.21 42.81
C THR A 32 38.85 13.04 42.36
N PRO A 33 38.03 14.12 42.32
CA PRO A 33 36.62 13.97 41.98
C PRO A 33 36.43 13.46 40.56
N VAL A 34 35.60 12.43 40.38
CA VAL A 34 35.32 11.86 39.04
C VAL A 34 34.20 12.59 38.30
N ASP A 35 33.27 13.22 39.03
CA ASP A 35 32.21 14.07 38.50
C ASP A 35 31.76 15.10 39.57
N GLU A 36 30.82 15.99 39.20
CA GLU A 36 30.34 17.06 40.10
C GLU A 36 29.57 16.52 41.32
N PHE A 37 28.95 15.33 41.22
CA PHE A 37 28.32 14.69 42.37
C PHE A 37 29.37 14.21 43.36
N ASP A 38 30.41 13.53 42.87
CA ASP A 38 31.51 13.05 43.69
C ASP A 38 32.27 14.22 44.36
N ARG A 39 32.49 15.32 43.62
CA ARG A 39 33.03 16.58 44.17
C ARG A 39 32.16 17.11 45.31
N ARG A 40 30.84 17.17 45.12
CA ARG A 40 29.88 17.64 46.13
C ARG A 40 29.91 16.78 47.39
N MET A 41 29.92 15.45 47.23
CA MET A 41 29.99 14.51 48.35
C MET A 41 31.29 14.66 49.12
N PHE A 42 32.42 14.85 48.43
CA PHE A 42 33.70 15.10 49.08
C PHE A 42 33.71 16.39 49.89
N LEU A 43 33.17 17.49 49.34
CA LEU A 43 33.08 18.77 50.06
C LEU A 43 32.13 18.68 51.28
N LEU A 44 31.02 17.95 51.19
CA LEU A 44 30.14 17.68 52.32
C LEU A 44 30.82 16.81 53.39
N PHE A 45 31.57 15.79 52.99
CA PHE A 45 32.36 14.97 53.90
C PHE A 45 33.36 15.83 54.69
N LEU A 46 34.08 16.74 54.03
CA LEU A 46 35.00 17.67 54.70
C LEU A 46 34.28 18.57 55.72
N ARG A 47 33.03 18.94 55.44
CA ARG A 47 32.16 19.69 56.35
C ARG A 47 31.66 18.88 57.54
N CYS A 48 31.77 17.55 57.52
CA CYS A 48 31.48 16.70 58.67
C CYS A 48 32.65 16.57 59.66
N ILE A 49 33.84 17.10 59.35
CA ILE A 49 35.02 16.98 60.23
C ILE A 49 34.92 17.99 61.39
N HIS A 50 34.95 17.47 62.63
CA HIS A 50 34.83 18.26 63.87
C HIS A 50 35.97 17.96 64.85
N LEU A 51 36.33 18.95 65.68
CA LEU A 51 37.32 18.77 66.75
C LEU A 51 36.68 18.16 68.00
N VAL A 52 37.35 17.18 68.61
CA VAL A 52 36.86 16.41 69.78
C VAL A 52 36.52 17.30 70.98
N HIS A 53 37.21 18.43 71.17
CA HIS A 53 37.06 19.30 72.34
C HIS A 53 36.32 20.62 72.08
N HIS A 54 35.75 20.82 70.89
CA HIS A 54 34.89 21.97 70.59
C HIS A 54 33.41 21.55 70.60
N PRO A 55 32.45 22.45 70.93
CA PRO A 55 31.04 22.12 70.83
C PRO A 55 30.70 21.66 69.41
N ALA A 56 29.99 20.54 69.29
CA ALA A 56 29.63 19.82 68.07
C ALA A 56 28.83 20.63 67.01
N LYS A 57 28.69 21.95 67.18
CA LYS A 57 27.90 22.84 66.31
C LYS A 57 28.72 23.55 65.22
N ARG A 58 30.06 23.39 65.17
CA ARG A 58 30.89 24.06 64.16
C ARG A 58 31.93 23.10 63.58
N PRO A 59 31.88 22.81 62.27
CA PRO A 59 32.91 22.03 61.61
C PRO A 59 34.26 22.73 61.67
N LEU A 60 35.33 21.94 61.68
CA LEU A 60 36.71 22.40 61.63
C LEU A 60 36.98 23.24 60.37
N LEU A 61 36.46 22.79 59.23
CA LEU A 61 36.63 23.44 57.94
C LEU A 61 35.39 24.29 57.65
N CYS A 62 35.52 25.62 57.64
CA CYS A 62 34.39 26.49 57.34
C CYS A 62 34.09 26.56 55.83
N GLN A 63 32.83 26.86 55.48
CA GLN A 63 32.39 26.93 54.08
C GLN A 63 33.21 27.93 53.25
N THR A 64 33.61 29.06 53.83
CA THR A 64 34.38 30.10 53.12
C THR A 64 35.78 29.61 52.74
N TRP A 65 36.40 28.75 53.55
CA TRP A 65 37.68 28.13 53.21
C TRP A 65 37.53 27.14 52.06
N LEU A 66 36.56 26.23 52.15
CA LEU A 66 36.32 25.25 51.08
C LEU A 66 35.93 25.93 49.76
N ALA A 67 35.10 26.97 49.83
CA ALA A 67 34.73 27.80 48.68
C ALA A 67 35.96 28.40 48.00
N GLY A 68 36.83 29.05 48.80
CA GLY A 68 38.06 29.67 48.30
C GLY A 68 39.07 28.67 47.75
N TRP A 69 39.27 27.53 48.41
CA TRP A 69 40.27 26.53 48.01
C TRP A 69 39.88 25.76 46.76
N PHE A 70 38.58 25.51 46.57
CA PHE A 70 38.10 24.56 45.57
C PHE A 70 37.22 25.19 44.49
N GLY A 71 37.32 26.52 44.33
CA GLY A 71 36.63 27.27 43.28
C GLY A 71 35.12 27.02 43.27
N THR A 72 34.49 27.04 44.45
CA THR A 72 33.03 26.93 44.61
C THR A 72 32.46 28.14 45.33
N LEU A 73 31.14 28.25 45.38
CA LEU A 73 30.42 29.33 46.06
C LEU A 73 29.98 28.87 47.45
N GLN A 74 30.08 29.76 48.44
CA GLN A 74 29.67 29.46 49.81
C GLN A 74 28.18 29.07 49.87
N GLU A 75 27.35 29.75 49.08
CA GLU A 75 25.90 29.53 48.99
C GLU A 75 25.56 28.14 48.44
N LEU A 76 26.43 27.58 47.58
CA LEU A 76 26.26 26.21 47.08
C LEU A 76 26.57 25.19 48.16
N LEU A 77 27.65 25.40 48.92
CA LEU A 77 27.99 24.53 50.06
C LEU A 77 26.87 24.52 51.11
N SER A 78 26.35 25.71 51.47
CA SER A 78 25.22 25.82 52.41
C SER A 78 23.99 25.08 51.90
N ARG A 79 23.66 25.23 50.61
CA ARG A 79 22.51 24.58 50.00
C ARG A 79 22.66 23.05 49.93
N TRP A 80 23.87 22.55 49.69
CA TRP A 80 24.12 21.11 49.69
C TRP A 80 24.03 20.52 51.10
N GLU A 81 24.45 21.27 52.13
CA GLU A 81 24.23 20.88 53.53
C GLU A 81 22.72 20.81 53.83
N ASP A 82 21.93 21.81 53.41
CA ASP A 82 20.47 21.79 53.57
C ASP A 82 19.83 20.57 52.89
N TYR A 83 20.27 20.21 51.68
CA TYR A 83 19.78 19.03 50.96
C TYR A 83 20.13 17.73 51.70
N HIS A 84 21.35 17.64 52.22
CA HIS A 84 21.80 16.48 52.98
C HIS A 84 21.03 16.34 54.30
N GLU A 85 20.84 17.43 55.05
CA GLU A 85 20.06 17.45 56.29
C GLU A 85 18.58 17.11 56.06
N ALA A 86 17.99 17.58 54.95
CA ALA A 86 16.61 17.29 54.57
C ALA A 86 16.42 15.89 53.94
N GLY A 87 17.50 15.14 53.67
CA GLY A 87 17.43 13.85 52.95
C GLY A 87 16.99 13.95 51.48
N ASP A 88 17.17 15.12 50.83
CA ASP A 88 16.80 15.37 49.43
C ASP A 88 17.85 14.81 48.46
N TRP A 89 17.96 13.47 48.42
CA TRP A 89 18.95 12.76 47.60
C TRP A 89 18.83 13.06 46.11
N GLN A 90 17.62 13.34 45.61
CA GLN A 90 17.42 13.66 44.19
C GLN A 90 18.13 14.95 43.79
N ARG A 91 18.08 15.99 44.63
CA ARG A 91 18.83 17.24 44.37
C ARG A 91 20.31 17.09 44.67
N LEU A 92 20.66 16.32 45.69
CA LEU A 92 22.06 16.08 46.03
C LEU A 92 22.81 15.27 44.95
N MET A 93 22.15 14.29 44.32
CA MET A 93 22.70 13.45 43.24
C MET A 93 22.57 14.07 41.84
N SER A 94 22.01 15.28 41.73
CA SER A 94 21.90 15.97 40.45
C SER A 94 23.27 16.25 39.85
N ARG A 95 23.50 15.73 38.64
CA ARG A 95 24.67 16.02 37.79
C ARG A 95 24.53 17.31 36.99
N HIS A 96 23.46 18.08 37.23
CA HIS A 96 23.15 19.31 36.51
C HIS A 96 23.60 20.55 37.29
N ASP A 97 24.10 21.55 36.56
CA ASP A 97 24.33 22.89 37.08
C ASP A 97 23.01 23.66 37.22
N GLY A 98 22.74 24.19 38.41
CA GLY A 98 21.58 25.05 38.68
C GLY A 98 20.39 24.36 39.37
N PRO A 99 19.35 25.14 39.74
CA PRO A 99 18.21 24.63 40.49
C PRO A 99 17.36 23.70 39.63
N LEU A 100 17.18 22.45 40.08
CA LEU A 100 16.23 21.52 39.48
C LEU A 100 14.80 22.05 39.62
N LEU A 101 14.04 22.01 38.52
CA LEU A 101 12.61 22.33 38.54
C LEU A 101 11.88 21.45 39.55
N PRO A 102 11.00 22.03 40.39
CA PRO A 102 10.14 21.28 41.30
C PRO A 102 9.42 20.13 40.57
N TYR A 103 9.32 18.97 41.21
CA TYR A 103 8.66 17.80 40.63
C TYR A 103 7.25 18.10 40.11
N ALA A 104 6.47 18.90 40.85
CA ALA A 104 5.14 19.35 40.43
C ALA A 104 5.16 20.09 39.09
N GLN A 105 6.12 20.99 38.87
CA GLN A 105 6.24 21.74 37.61
C GLN A 105 6.69 20.83 36.46
N ARG A 106 7.60 19.88 36.73
CA ARG A 106 7.96 18.85 35.73
C ARG A 106 6.76 17.99 35.33
N GLN A 107 5.93 17.59 36.30
CA GLN A 107 4.71 16.81 36.04
C GLN A 107 3.69 17.59 35.21
N VAL A 108 3.47 18.88 35.48
CA VAL A 108 2.60 19.73 34.65
C VAL A 108 3.09 19.76 33.21
N LEU A 109 4.40 19.94 32.99
CA LEU A 109 4.97 19.96 31.64
C LEU A 109 4.87 18.61 30.94
N ILE A 110 5.11 17.50 31.65
CA ILE A 110 4.94 16.14 31.12
C ILE A 110 3.48 15.90 30.72
N GLN A 111 2.52 16.31 31.55
CA GLN A 111 1.08 16.16 31.25
C GLN A 111 0.63 17.05 30.10
N LEU A 112 1.13 18.30 30.02
CA LEU A 112 0.89 19.20 28.90
C LEU A 112 1.38 18.58 27.59
N TRP A 113 2.62 18.09 27.58
CA TRP A 113 3.18 17.50 26.37
C TRP A 113 2.55 16.15 26.02
N ALA A 114 2.19 15.32 27.00
CA ALA A 114 1.47 14.07 26.76
C ALA A 114 0.08 14.28 26.15
N ARG A 115 -0.62 15.38 26.48
CA ARG A 115 -1.89 15.77 25.85
C ARG A 115 -1.70 16.29 24.41
N HIS A 116 -0.50 16.79 24.09
CA HIS A 116 -0.16 17.41 22.82
C HIS A 116 1.10 16.79 22.22
N LEU A 117 1.13 15.46 22.07
CA LEU A 117 2.31 14.73 21.59
C LEU A 117 2.80 15.19 20.21
N TRP A 118 1.94 15.85 19.42
CA TRP A 118 2.30 16.44 18.13
C TRP A 118 3.16 17.71 18.24
N TRP A 119 3.12 18.43 19.37
CA TRP A 119 3.89 19.66 19.57
C TRP A 119 5.40 19.43 19.56
N SER A 120 6.10 20.44 19.06
CA SER A 120 7.55 20.63 19.14
C SER A 120 7.95 21.18 20.51
N VAL A 121 9.25 21.11 20.80
CA VAL A 121 9.84 21.71 22.02
C VAL A 121 9.47 23.20 22.13
N ALA A 122 9.49 23.93 21.01
CA ALA A 122 9.17 25.36 20.99
C ALA A 122 7.70 25.64 21.32
N GLU A 123 6.77 24.82 20.82
CA GLU A 123 5.34 24.94 21.11
C GLU A 123 5.04 24.62 22.58
N VAL A 124 5.67 23.58 23.12
CA VAL A 124 5.55 23.24 24.56
C VAL A 124 6.14 24.35 25.43
N GLN A 125 7.28 24.93 25.02
CA GLN A 125 7.89 26.05 25.72
C GLN A 125 6.99 27.29 25.72
N ALA A 126 6.39 27.62 24.57
CA ALA A 126 5.46 28.75 24.45
C ALA A 126 4.19 28.53 25.29
N ALA A 127 3.64 27.31 25.29
CA ALA A 127 2.48 26.97 26.10
C ALA A 127 2.79 27.00 27.61
N ALA A 128 3.94 26.47 28.02
CA ALA A 128 4.39 26.53 29.42
C ALA A 128 4.60 27.98 29.89
N ALA A 129 5.16 28.85 29.03
CA ALA A 129 5.33 30.26 29.34
C ALA A 129 3.98 30.98 29.54
N ALA A 130 2.95 30.61 28.77
CA ALA A 130 1.59 31.14 28.93
C ALA A 130 0.92 30.70 30.26
N GLU A 131 1.33 29.57 30.84
CA GLU A 131 0.91 29.09 32.16
C GLU A 131 1.81 29.60 33.31
N GLY A 132 2.71 30.55 33.02
CA GLY A 132 3.61 31.16 34.02
C GLY A 132 4.89 30.38 34.31
N LEU A 133 5.21 29.35 33.51
CA LEU A 133 6.42 28.53 33.63
C LEU A 133 7.45 28.94 32.56
N THR A 134 8.36 29.85 32.90
CA THR A 134 9.42 30.29 32.00
C THR A 134 10.59 29.31 32.01
N LEU A 135 10.64 28.44 30.99
CA LEU A 135 11.70 27.43 30.82
C LEU A 135 12.52 27.68 29.56
N SER A 136 13.79 27.27 29.58
CA SER A 136 14.62 27.24 28.37
C SER A 136 14.25 26.05 27.49
N ALA A 137 14.46 26.17 26.18
CA ALA A 137 14.25 25.06 25.23
C ALA A 137 15.08 23.81 25.61
N HIS A 138 16.27 24.01 26.18
CA HIS A 138 17.12 22.93 26.67
C HIS A 138 16.46 22.20 27.86
N ALA A 139 15.91 22.92 28.83
CA ALA A 139 15.21 22.33 29.97
C ALA A 139 13.98 21.53 29.54
N VAL A 140 13.19 22.05 28.60
CA VAL A 140 12.03 21.34 28.03
C VAL A 140 12.49 20.06 27.32
N THR A 141 13.55 20.14 26.50
CA THR A 141 14.12 18.97 25.80
C THR A 141 14.57 17.90 26.80
N GLN A 142 15.28 18.27 27.86
CA GLN A 142 15.75 17.35 28.88
C GLN A 142 14.58 16.65 29.59
N ILE A 143 13.55 17.40 30.00
CA ILE A 143 12.35 16.82 30.63
C ILE A 143 11.66 15.82 29.67
N GLY A 144 11.60 16.15 28.38
CA GLY A 144 11.06 15.25 27.37
C GLY A 144 11.88 13.96 27.19
N GLN A 145 13.20 14.02 27.34
CA GLN A 145 14.08 12.84 27.29
C GLN A 145 13.95 11.98 28.55
N ASP A 146 14.04 12.60 29.73
CA ASP A 146 14.01 11.91 31.02
C ASP A 146 12.66 11.22 31.28
N SER A 147 11.57 11.81 30.78
CA SER A 147 10.22 11.22 30.87
C SER A 147 9.94 10.13 29.81
N GLY A 148 10.81 9.98 28.82
CA GLY A 148 10.59 9.09 27.67
C GLY A 148 9.59 9.63 26.63
N LEU A 149 8.98 10.81 26.84
CA LEU A 149 8.00 11.39 25.92
C LEU A 149 8.59 11.72 24.55
N LEU A 150 9.85 12.17 24.48
CA LEU A 150 10.51 12.43 23.21
C LEU A 150 10.78 11.16 22.41
N ILE A 151 11.09 10.04 23.10
CA ILE A 151 11.26 8.73 22.48
C ILE A 151 9.91 8.23 21.95
N ALA A 152 8.87 8.27 22.78
CA ALA A 152 7.52 7.89 22.39
C ALA A 152 7.02 8.71 21.19
N ARG A 153 7.23 10.03 21.22
CA ARG A 153 6.93 10.93 20.11
C ARG A 153 7.72 10.59 18.84
N GLY A 154 8.99 10.23 18.97
CA GLY A 154 9.83 9.78 17.85
C GLY A 154 9.21 8.57 17.14
N VAL A 155 8.89 7.52 17.90
CA VAL A 155 8.25 6.30 17.39
C VAL A 155 6.86 6.60 16.80
N LEU A 156 6.06 7.44 17.47
CA LEU A 156 4.74 7.79 16.97
C LEU A 156 4.81 8.58 15.66
N ARG A 157 5.76 9.50 15.49
CA ARG A 157 5.94 10.25 14.23
C ARG A 157 6.50 9.40 13.10
N GLU A 158 7.32 8.39 13.44
CA GLU A 158 7.81 7.43 12.45
C GLU A 158 6.65 6.59 11.88
N ARG A 159 5.76 6.12 12.77
CA ARG A 159 4.70 5.17 12.43
C ARG A 159 3.40 5.82 11.99
N PHE A 160 3.10 7.01 12.51
CA PHE A 160 1.81 7.67 12.36
C PHE A 160 1.98 9.12 11.90
N GLN A 161 1.07 9.56 11.04
CA GLN A 161 0.75 10.96 10.90
C GLN A 161 0.11 11.41 12.22
N LEU A 162 0.89 12.17 13.00
CA LEU A 162 0.53 12.65 14.31
C LEU A 162 0.12 14.13 14.21
N SER A 163 -1.15 14.42 14.42
CA SER A 163 -1.69 15.79 14.50
C SER A 163 -2.70 15.92 15.64
N ALA A 164 -3.23 17.14 15.84
CA ALA A 164 -4.26 17.40 16.86
C ALA A 164 -5.57 16.61 16.63
N GLU A 165 -5.85 16.24 15.38
CA GLU A 165 -7.12 15.63 14.98
C GLU A 165 -6.96 14.19 14.46
N THR A 166 -5.72 13.75 14.20
CA THR A 166 -5.44 12.45 13.57
C THR A 166 -4.22 11.76 14.16
N LEU A 167 -4.39 10.47 14.47
CA LEU A 167 -3.33 9.49 14.68
C LEU A 167 -3.58 8.36 13.69
N ARG A 168 -2.97 8.45 12.50
CA ARG A 168 -3.15 7.46 11.42
C ARG A 168 -1.80 6.92 10.96
N PRO A 169 -1.62 5.60 10.80
CA PRO A 169 -0.36 5.08 10.27
C PRO A 169 -0.01 5.72 8.93
N THR A 170 1.28 6.00 8.72
CA THR A 170 1.74 6.50 7.42
C THR A 170 1.91 5.33 6.46
N ASP A 171 1.54 5.52 5.19
CA ASP A 171 1.83 4.53 4.14
C ASP A 171 3.35 4.28 4.04
N ASP A 172 4.17 5.33 4.23
CA ASP A 172 5.64 5.27 4.24
C ASP A 172 6.22 4.32 5.30
N TRP A 173 5.49 4.04 6.38
CA TRP A 173 5.88 3.04 7.36
C TRP A 173 5.16 1.71 7.13
N LEU A 174 3.83 1.74 7.02
CA LEU A 174 2.99 0.54 6.97
C LEU A 174 3.28 -0.32 5.73
N VAL A 175 3.40 0.28 4.55
CA VAL A 175 3.62 -0.45 3.28
C VAL A 175 4.96 -1.19 3.29
N PRO A 176 6.10 -0.57 3.66
CA PRO A 176 7.36 -1.30 3.83
C PRO A 176 7.28 -2.44 4.85
N GLN A 177 6.60 -2.27 5.99
CA GLN A 177 6.44 -3.35 6.97
C GLN A 177 5.65 -4.53 6.40
N LEU A 178 4.54 -4.25 5.69
CA LEU A 178 3.74 -5.28 5.02
C LEU A 178 4.55 -6.03 3.98
N PHE A 179 5.32 -5.32 3.16
CA PHE A 179 6.18 -5.95 2.17
C PHE A 179 7.29 -6.80 2.78
N ALA A 180 7.93 -6.33 3.86
CA ALA A 180 8.93 -7.11 4.57
C ALA A 180 8.35 -8.41 5.15
N LEU A 181 7.15 -8.34 5.73
CA LEU A 181 6.45 -9.53 6.22
C LEU A 181 6.08 -10.48 5.07
N ILE A 182 5.58 -9.96 3.95
CA ILE A 182 5.28 -10.77 2.76
C ILE A 182 6.54 -11.50 2.28
N ASP A 183 7.67 -10.82 2.19
CA ASP A 183 8.94 -11.44 1.77
C ASP A 183 9.37 -12.57 2.72
N GLN A 184 9.29 -12.32 4.03
CA GLN A 184 9.61 -13.33 5.04
C GLN A 184 8.70 -14.56 4.92
N LEU A 185 7.38 -14.35 4.84
CA LEU A 185 6.41 -15.43 4.72
C LEU A 185 6.57 -16.20 3.40
N GLN A 186 6.84 -15.52 2.29
CA GLN A 186 7.10 -16.17 1.00
C GLN A 186 8.39 -16.99 1.00
N ALA A 187 9.46 -16.47 1.62
CA ALA A 187 10.72 -17.20 1.72
C ALA A 187 10.57 -18.50 2.53
N ARG A 188 9.79 -18.46 3.62
CA ARG A 188 9.47 -19.65 4.42
C ARG A 188 8.57 -20.62 3.66
N LEU A 189 7.53 -20.12 3.01
CA LEU A 189 6.65 -20.93 2.17
C LEU A 189 7.44 -21.67 1.09
N ALA A 190 8.41 -21.00 0.45
CA ALA A 190 9.30 -21.62 -0.54
C ALA A 190 10.18 -22.73 0.04
N ARG A 191 10.49 -22.70 1.35
CA ARG A 191 11.21 -23.75 2.09
C ARG A 191 10.28 -24.79 2.72
N GLY A 192 8.96 -24.66 2.59
CA GLY A 192 7.98 -25.54 3.26
C GLY A 192 7.90 -25.35 4.78
N GLU A 193 8.39 -24.22 5.30
CA GLU A 193 8.46 -23.93 6.73
C GLU A 193 7.17 -23.25 7.23
N ARG A 194 6.72 -23.61 8.44
CA ARG A 194 5.66 -22.86 9.13
C ARG A 194 6.22 -21.53 9.67
N PRO A 195 5.38 -20.48 9.82
CA PRO A 195 5.80 -19.23 10.46
C PRO A 195 6.24 -19.45 11.92
N ALA A 196 7.31 -18.77 12.33
CA ALA A 196 7.78 -18.74 13.72
C ALA A 196 6.76 -18.03 14.63
N PRO A 197 6.77 -18.30 15.96
CA PRO A 197 5.84 -17.65 16.89
C PRO A 197 5.86 -16.11 16.82
N GLU A 198 7.05 -15.51 16.71
CA GLU A 198 7.23 -14.06 16.60
C GLU A 198 6.59 -13.49 15.32
N GLU A 199 6.72 -14.20 14.19
CA GLU A 199 6.10 -13.81 12.91
C GLU A 199 4.58 -13.93 12.97
N ARG A 200 4.05 -14.95 13.67
CA ARG A 200 2.60 -15.08 13.91
C ARG A 200 2.09 -13.93 14.78
N SER A 201 2.86 -13.53 15.79
CA SER A 201 2.53 -12.35 16.62
C SER A 201 2.50 -11.08 15.78
N ARG A 202 3.55 -10.81 14.99
CA ARG A 202 3.57 -9.64 14.10
C ARG A 202 2.43 -9.63 13.09
N LEU A 203 2.08 -10.80 12.53
CA LEU A 203 0.93 -10.92 11.64
C LEU A 203 -0.38 -10.65 12.40
N ALA A 204 -0.53 -11.16 13.62
CA ALA A 204 -1.70 -10.88 14.46
C ALA A 204 -1.83 -9.39 14.78
N ASP A 205 -0.72 -8.72 15.12
CA ASP A 205 -0.67 -7.28 15.39
C ASP A 205 -1.08 -6.47 14.15
N LEU A 206 -0.59 -6.84 12.97
CA LEU A 206 -0.99 -6.18 11.71
C LEU A 206 -2.46 -6.44 11.35
N LEU A 207 -2.98 -7.64 11.61
CA LEU A 207 -4.40 -7.96 11.40
C LEU A 207 -5.31 -7.21 12.39
N ALA A 208 -4.85 -7.03 13.64
CA ALA A 208 -5.52 -6.21 14.65
C ALA A 208 -5.53 -4.73 14.21
N LEU A 209 -4.36 -4.18 13.87
CA LEU A 209 -4.23 -2.81 13.36
C LEU A 209 -5.10 -2.57 12.12
N ARG A 210 -5.11 -3.52 11.19
CA ARG A 210 -5.99 -3.49 10.02
C ARG A 210 -7.47 -3.37 10.42
N THR A 211 -7.90 -4.12 11.42
CA THR A 211 -9.27 -4.07 11.96
C THR A 211 -9.56 -2.72 12.63
N GLU A 212 -8.64 -2.22 13.46
CA GLU A 212 -8.74 -0.93 14.14
C GLU A 212 -8.86 0.25 13.17
N LEU A 213 -8.12 0.20 12.07
CA LEU A 213 -8.16 1.22 11.02
C LEU A 213 -9.39 1.11 10.12
N GLY A 214 -10.26 0.11 10.34
CA GLY A 214 -11.38 -0.19 9.45
C GLY A 214 -10.94 -0.57 8.04
N LEU A 215 -9.67 -0.96 7.86
CA LEU A 215 -9.14 -1.44 6.59
C LEU A 215 -9.72 -2.85 6.37
N GLY A 216 -10.77 -2.93 5.55
CA GLY A 216 -11.45 -4.20 5.23
C GLY A 216 -10.51 -5.25 4.63
N ALA A 217 -11.04 -6.43 4.30
CA ALA A 217 -10.44 -7.56 3.56
C ALA A 217 -9.14 -7.34 2.73
N GLY A 218 -9.05 -6.16 2.08
CA GLY A 218 -9.00 -6.08 0.64
C GLY A 218 -10.25 -6.73 0.07
N GLN A 219 -11.20 -5.95 -0.46
CA GLN A 219 -12.51 -6.43 -0.94
C GLN A 219 -13.00 -7.66 -0.16
N ALA A 220 -13.30 -7.48 1.13
CA ALA A 220 -14.26 -8.40 1.73
C ALA A 220 -15.46 -8.28 0.81
N LEU A 221 -15.73 -9.36 0.05
CA LEU A 221 -16.78 -9.43 -0.96
C LEU A 221 -17.91 -8.54 -0.45
N GLU A 222 -18.05 -7.33 -1.00
CA GLU A 222 -19.20 -6.49 -0.68
C GLU A 222 -20.34 -7.42 -0.98
N THR A 223 -21.04 -7.89 0.08
CA THR A 223 -21.83 -9.11 0.01
C THR A 223 -22.61 -9.02 -1.28
N PRO A 224 -22.23 -9.76 -2.34
CA PRO A 224 -22.91 -9.62 -3.59
C PRO A 224 -24.32 -9.98 -3.18
N LEU A 225 -25.30 -9.09 -3.41
CA LEU A 225 -26.69 -9.38 -3.07
C LEU A 225 -26.90 -10.81 -3.55
N PRO A 226 -27.19 -11.79 -2.69
CA PRO A 226 -26.76 -13.18 -2.91
C PRO A 226 -27.08 -13.83 -4.25
N TRP A 227 -28.01 -13.23 -4.98
CA TRP A 227 -28.32 -13.51 -6.36
C TRP A 227 -27.23 -13.14 -7.40
N GLY A 228 -26.49 -12.04 -7.26
CA GLY A 228 -25.44 -11.65 -8.23
C GLY A 228 -24.30 -12.67 -8.31
N TYR A 229 -23.87 -13.20 -7.15
CA TYR A 229 -22.91 -14.29 -7.07
C TYR A 229 -23.50 -15.60 -7.63
N HIS A 230 -24.77 -15.89 -7.34
CA HIS A 230 -25.47 -17.04 -7.91
C HIS A 230 -25.56 -16.97 -9.45
N LEU A 231 -25.85 -15.80 -10.02
CA LEU A 231 -25.83 -15.58 -11.47
C LEU A 231 -24.42 -15.75 -12.05
N GLN A 232 -23.39 -15.19 -11.42
CA GLN A 232 -22.00 -15.41 -11.86
C GLN A 232 -21.64 -16.90 -11.88
N HIS A 233 -22.05 -17.63 -10.86
CA HIS A 233 -21.83 -19.07 -10.72
C HIS A 233 -22.58 -19.88 -11.79
N ILE A 234 -23.83 -19.51 -12.09
CA ILE A 234 -24.62 -20.07 -13.20
C ILE A 234 -23.95 -19.81 -14.55
N LEU A 235 -23.49 -18.58 -14.77
CA LEU A 235 -23.00 -18.15 -16.07
C LEU A 235 -21.60 -18.69 -16.38
N CYS A 236 -20.82 -19.08 -15.36
CA CYS A 236 -19.40 -19.41 -15.52
C CYS A 236 -18.91 -20.70 -14.87
N GLY A 237 -19.74 -21.44 -14.13
CA GLY A 237 -19.33 -22.73 -13.56
C GLY A 237 -19.95 -23.92 -14.29
N ASP A 238 -19.20 -25.01 -14.38
CA ASP A 238 -19.70 -26.34 -14.72
C ASP A 238 -20.24 -26.98 -13.45
N TRP A 239 -21.54 -27.26 -13.40
CA TRP A 239 -22.18 -27.88 -12.23
C TRP A 239 -22.80 -29.20 -12.61
N GLU A 240 -22.46 -30.25 -11.86
CA GLU A 240 -23.24 -31.49 -11.87
C GLU A 240 -24.62 -31.22 -11.25
N THR A 241 -25.67 -31.58 -11.98
CA THR A 241 -27.06 -31.48 -11.54
C THR A 241 -27.29 -32.48 -10.39
N ILE A 242 -27.46 -31.98 -9.17
CA ILE A 242 -28.00 -32.78 -8.07
C ILE A 242 -29.53 -32.58 -8.09
N ASP A 243 -30.24 -33.40 -8.88
CA ASP A 243 -31.70 -33.43 -8.87
C ASP A 243 -32.19 -34.45 -7.83
N ASP A 244 -32.09 -34.07 -6.55
CA ASP A 244 -32.62 -34.83 -5.41
C ASP A 244 -33.95 -34.23 -4.89
N GLY A 245 -34.50 -33.21 -5.57
CA GLY A 245 -35.67 -32.45 -5.13
C GLY A 245 -35.48 -31.68 -3.81
N THR A 246 -34.24 -31.58 -3.30
CA THR A 246 -33.95 -31.00 -1.99
C THR A 246 -33.66 -29.52 -2.11
N ILE A 247 -34.48 -28.72 -1.44
CA ILE A 247 -34.28 -27.26 -1.39
C ILE A 247 -32.96 -26.93 -0.70
N ARG A 248 -32.15 -26.06 -1.31
CA ARG A 248 -30.86 -25.64 -0.75
C ARG A 248 -30.79 -24.14 -0.53
N CYS A 249 -30.00 -23.74 0.46
CA CYS A 249 -29.76 -22.33 0.72
C CYS A 249 -28.86 -21.71 -0.37
N PRO A 250 -29.29 -20.69 -1.13
CA PRO A 250 -28.51 -20.08 -2.21
C PRO A 250 -27.26 -19.33 -1.71
N HIS A 251 -27.15 -19.12 -0.40
CA HIS A 251 -26.03 -18.44 0.23
C HIS A 251 -24.87 -19.37 0.59
N CYS A 252 -25.16 -20.63 0.93
CA CYS A 252 -24.15 -21.56 1.47
C CYS A 252 -24.24 -22.98 0.92
N GLY A 253 -25.19 -23.28 0.03
CA GLY A 253 -25.38 -24.61 -0.58
C GLY A 253 -25.96 -25.68 0.36
N SER A 254 -26.15 -25.39 1.65
CA SER A 254 -26.66 -26.36 2.62
C SER A 254 -28.09 -26.79 2.32
N SER A 255 -28.35 -28.10 2.42
CA SER A 255 -29.69 -28.71 2.41
C SER A 255 -30.38 -28.66 3.78
N GLN A 256 -29.70 -28.18 4.83
CA GLN A 256 -30.28 -27.99 6.16
C GLN A 256 -31.18 -26.75 6.15
N VAL A 257 -32.37 -26.89 5.57
CA VAL A 257 -33.32 -25.79 5.43
C VAL A 257 -34.69 -26.19 5.95
N ARG A 258 -35.39 -25.23 6.57
CA ARG A 258 -36.76 -25.43 7.08
C ARG A 258 -37.68 -24.38 6.52
N ARG A 259 -38.83 -24.78 6.00
CA ARG A 259 -39.86 -23.84 5.53
C ARG A 259 -40.21 -22.82 6.62
N LYS A 260 -40.20 -21.53 6.27
CA LYS A 260 -40.45 -20.41 7.18
C LYS A 260 -41.93 -20.08 7.31
N SER A 261 -42.72 -20.25 6.25
CA SER A 261 -44.17 -20.01 6.25
C SER A 261 -44.94 -21.16 5.64
N ARG A 262 -46.07 -21.55 6.24
CA ARG A 262 -47.00 -22.55 5.68
C ARG A 262 -47.70 -22.05 4.43
N THR A 263 -47.93 -20.74 4.32
CA THR A 263 -48.52 -20.09 3.15
C THR A 263 -47.44 -19.57 2.20
N PRO A 264 -47.54 -19.84 0.89
CA PRO A 264 -46.73 -19.17 -0.13
C PRO A 264 -47.01 -17.66 -0.14
N ARG A 265 -46.05 -16.90 -0.64
CA ARG A 265 -46.17 -15.46 -0.90
C ARG A 265 -46.27 -15.23 -2.40
N ALA A 266 -47.20 -14.38 -2.82
CA ALA A 266 -47.27 -13.92 -4.20
C ALA A 266 -46.03 -13.06 -4.56
N LYS A 267 -45.32 -13.45 -5.62
CA LYS A 267 -44.26 -12.69 -6.27
C LYS A 267 -44.75 -12.19 -7.62
N ARG A 268 -44.80 -10.86 -7.78
CA ARG A 268 -45.11 -10.21 -9.05
C ARG A 268 -43.87 -10.08 -9.92
N TYR A 269 -44.01 -10.29 -11.23
CA TYR A 269 -42.97 -10.09 -12.23
C TYR A 269 -43.57 -9.65 -13.58
N LEU A 270 -42.73 -9.21 -14.51
CA LEU A 270 -43.11 -8.90 -15.89
C LEU A 270 -42.66 -10.04 -16.80
N ASP A 271 -43.58 -10.57 -17.61
CA ASP A 271 -43.23 -11.58 -18.62
C ASP A 271 -42.50 -10.97 -19.83
N ALA A 272 -42.19 -11.80 -20.83
CA ALA A 272 -41.49 -11.37 -22.04
C ALA A 272 -42.28 -10.32 -22.86
N ALA A 273 -43.61 -10.27 -22.73
CA ALA A 273 -44.46 -9.26 -23.36
C ALA A 273 -44.63 -8.00 -22.49
N GLY A 274 -43.92 -7.92 -21.35
CA GLY A 274 -44.00 -6.82 -20.40
C GLY A 274 -45.29 -6.81 -19.58
N GLN A 275 -46.05 -7.93 -19.55
CA GLN A 275 -47.30 -8.01 -18.80
C GLN A 275 -47.06 -8.47 -17.36
N PRO A 276 -47.79 -7.91 -16.38
CA PRO A 276 -47.64 -8.28 -14.98
C PRO A 276 -48.21 -9.68 -14.71
N GLN A 277 -47.36 -10.58 -14.23
CA GLN A 277 -47.68 -11.94 -13.81
C GLN A 277 -47.44 -12.10 -12.31
N THR A 278 -48.01 -13.16 -11.71
CA THR A 278 -47.80 -13.51 -10.30
C THR A 278 -47.49 -15.00 -10.17
N VAL A 279 -46.50 -15.34 -9.33
CA VAL A 279 -46.16 -16.73 -8.97
C VAL A 279 -46.05 -16.86 -7.46
N ASP A 280 -46.47 -17.99 -6.93
CA ASP A 280 -46.35 -18.30 -5.51
C ASP A 280 -44.93 -18.76 -5.15
N VAL A 281 -44.32 -18.13 -4.15
CA VAL A 281 -42.95 -18.40 -3.72
C VAL A 281 -42.89 -18.70 -2.22
N VAL A 282 -41.96 -19.56 -1.82
CA VAL A 282 -41.87 -20.04 -0.43
C VAL A 282 -40.58 -19.55 0.22
N ARG A 283 -40.66 -19.09 1.48
CA ARG A 283 -39.47 -18.74 2.29
C ARG A 283 -38.98 -19.92 3.11
N TYR A 284 -37.67 -19.98 3.29
CA TYR A 284 -36.97 -21.00 4.07
C TYR A 284 -36.03 -20.34 5.10
N TYR A 285 -35.85 -20.97 6.25
CA TYR A 285 -34.74 -20.75 7.16
C TYR A 285 -33.57 -21.62 6.72
N CYS A 286 -32.36 -21.07 6.71
CA CYS A 286 -31.15 -21.87 6.64
C CYS A 286 -30.73 -22.22 8.07
N GLN A 287 -30.64 -23.51 8.37
CA GLN A 287 -30.26 -24.02 9.69
C GLN A 287 -28.76 -24.27 9.82
N ASN A 288 -27.99 -24.10 8.74
CA ASN A 288 -26.54 -24.08 8.81
C ASN A 288 -26.08 -22.90 9.68
N THR A 289 -25.46 -23.20 10.83
CA THR A 289 -24.97 -22.19 11.78
C THR A 289 -23.84 -21.33 11.21
N ALA A 290 -23.14 -21.81 10.18
CA ALA A 290 -22.15 -21.02 9.46
C ALA A 290 -22.77 -20.04 8.43
N CYS A 291 -24.08 -20.13 8.14
CA CYS A 291 -24.75 -19.25 7.19
C CYS A 291 -25.25 -17.96 7.85
N VAL A 292 -24.58 -16.84 7.56
CA VAL A 292 -24.91 -15.52 8.12
C VAL A 292 -26.28 -14.97 7.70
N HIS A 293 -26.89 -15.49 6.64
CA HIS A 293 -28.13 -14.95 6.08
C HIS A 293 -29.41 -15.46 6.78
N GLY A 294 -29.36 -16.64 7.41
CA GLY A 294 -30.43 -17.24 8.23
C GLY A 294 -31.77 -17.56 7.53
N SER A 295 -32.15 -16.88 6.44
CA SER A 295 -33.35 -17.18 5.65
C SER A 295 -33.23 -16.72 4.20
N PHE A 296 -33.96 -17.38 3.30
CA PHE A 296 -34.02 -17.07 1.87
C PHE A 296 -35.42 -17.33 1.31
N THR A 297 -35.66 -16.95 0.06
CA THR A 297 -36.87 -17.27 -0.70
C THR A 297 -36.48 -18.19 -1.84
N ASN A 298 -37.15 -19.33 -1.99
CA ASN A 298 -37.00 -20.14 -3.20
C ASN A 298 -37.78 -19.48 -4.34
N LEU A 299 -37.08 -19.07 -5.39
CA LEU A 299 -37.63 -18.34 -6.53
C LEU A 299 -37.44 -19.19 -7.79
N PRO A 300 -38.35 -19.08 -8.78
CA PRO A 300 -38.06 -19.58 -10.12
C PRO A 300 -36.71 -19.04 -10.63
N PRO A 301 -35.92 -19.84 -11.38
CA PRO A 301 -34.56 -19.46 -11.81
C PRO A 301 -34.47 -18.16 -12.63
N ASP A 302 -35.57 -17.76 -13.27
CA ASP A 302 -35.65 -16.54 -14.08
C ASP A 302 -36.09 -15.29 -13.28
N LEU A 303 -36.35 -15.42 -11.97
CA LEU A 303 -36.84 -14.33 -11.13
C LEU A 303 -35.86 -13.92 -10.04
N LEU A 304 -35.82 -12.61 -9.77
CA LEU A 304 -35.01 -12.03 -8.70
C LEU A 304 -35.85 -11.64 -7.47
N PRO A 305 -35.29 -11.69 -6.25
CA PRO A 305 -36.04 -11.38 -5.03
C PRO A 305 -36.71 -10.00 -5.04
N SER A 306 -35.98 -8.96 -5.39
CA SER A 306 -36.41 -7.55 -5.31
C SER A 306 -36.66 -6.88 -6.66
N SER A 307 -36.61 -7.63 -7.77
CA SER A 307 -36.92 -7.09 -9.11
C SER A 307 -38.23 -7.66 -9.64
N PRO A 308 -39.10 -6.84 -10.28
CA PRO A 308 -40.18 -7.35 -11.11
C PRO A 308 -39.67 -7.83 -12.47
N TRP A 309 -38.44 -7.49 -12.84
CA TRP A 309 -37.84 -7.89 -14.11
C TRP A 309 -37.16 -9.25 -14.01
N ARG A 310 -37.30 -10.04 -15.08
CA ARG A 310 -36.67 -11.35 -15.21
C ARG A 310 -35.15 -11.21 -15.36
N THR A 311 -34.43 -12.28 -15.03
CA THR A 311 -32.96 -12.38 -15.17
C THR A 311 -32.50 -12.00 -16.58
N GLU A 312 -33.23 -12.43 -17.61
CA GLU A 312 -32.99 -12.08 -19.01
C GLU A 312 -32.76 -10.57 -19.22
N VAL A 313 -33.60 -9.72 -18.63
CA VAL A 313 -33.52 -8.25 -18.81
C VAL A 313 -32.26 -7.67 -18.14
N HIS A 314 -31.80 -8.30 -17.05
CA HIS A 314 -30.54 -7.92 -16.39
C HIS A 314 -29.34 -8.30 -17.25
N LEU A 315 -29.40 -9.46 -17.92
CA LEU A 315 -28.37 -9.90 -18.87
C LEU A 315 -28.35 -9.05 -20.13
N GLN A 316 -29.52 -8.63 -20.63
CA GLN A 316 -29.62 -7.63 -21.70
C GLN A 316 -28.97 -6.30 -21.29
N ALA A 317 -29.18 -5.85 -20.05
CA ALA A 317 -28.51 -4.66 -19.52
C ALA A 317 -26.99 -4.81 -19.50
N LEU A 318 -26.48 -5.97 -19.08
CA LEU A 318 -25.05 -6.29 -19.11
C LEU A 318 -24.50 -6.29 -20.55
N GLN A 319 -25.16 -6.97 -21.49
CA GLN A 319 -24.75 -6.98 -22.90
C GLN A 319 -24.74 -5.57 -23.49
N ALA A 320 -25.84 -4.82 -23.34
CA ALA A 320 -25.95 -3.48 -23.89
C ALA A 320 -24.91 -2.52 -23.29
N TYR A 321 -24.62 -2.66 -21.99
CA TYR A 321 -23.59 -1.87 -21.31
C TYR A 321 -22.18 -2.26 -21.77
N ALA A 322 -21.77 -3.51 -21.55
CA ALA A 322 -20.38 -3.93 -21.70
C ALA A 322 -19.98 -4.25 -23.15
N LEU A 323 -20.82 -5.00 -23.88
CA LEU A 323 -20.55 -5.40 -25.26
C LEU A 323 -20.95 -4.31 -26.25
N GLY A 324 -22.03 -3.59 -25.95
CA GLY A 324 -22.46 -2.42 -26.72
C GLY A 324 -21.66 -1.15 -26.43
N HIS A 325 -20.70 -1.20 -25.50
CA HIS A 325 -19.90 -0.05 -25.03
C HIS A 325 -20.78 1.17 -24.70
N SER A 326 -21.94 0.94 -24.08
CA SER A 326 -22.95 1.96 -23.84
C SER A 326 -22.84 2.54 -22.43
N SER A 327 -23.46 3.69 -22.20
CA SER A 327 -23.59 4.27 -20.85
C SER A 327 -24.84 3.75 -20.15
N SER A 328 -24.85 3.71 -18.82
CA SER A 328 -26.03 3.27 -18.04
C SER A 328 -27.29 4.08 -18.38
N ARG A 329 -27.15 5.34 -18.81
CA ARG A 329 -28.26 6.20 -19.27
C ARG A 329 -28.90 5.67 -20.55
N ARG A 330 -28.08 5.31 -21.54
CA ARG A 330 -28.57 4.76 -22.81
C ARG A 330 -29.16 3.37 -22.64
N VAL A 331 -28.52 2.53 -21.83
CA VAL A 331 -29.05 1.21 -21.47
C VAL A 331 -30.40 1.34 -20.77
N ALA A 332 -30.51 2.24 -19.79
CA ALA A 332 -31.76 2.49 -19.08
C ALA A 332 -32.88 2.97 -20.01
N ALA A 333 -32.59 3.91 -20.92
CA ALA A 333 -33.54 4.38 -21.92
C ALA A 333 -34.02 3.25 -22.85
N GLY A 334 -33.09 2.40 -23.32
CA GLY A 334 -33.41 1.26 -24.18
C GLY A 334 -34.26 0.18 -23.49
N LEU A 335 -34.12 0.02 -22.17
CA LEU A 335 -34.87 -0.96 -21.37
C LEU A 335 -36.11 -0.37 -20.66
N GLY A 336 -36.38 0.94 -20.80
CA GLY A 336 -37.51 1.58 -20.12
C GLY A 336 -37.41 1.60 -18.58
N VAL A 337 -36.19 1.64 -18.03
CA VAL A 337 -35.93 1.67 -16.58
C VAL A 337 -35.17 2.93 -16.16
N SER A 338 -35.02 3.16 -14.85
CA SER A 338 -34.18 4.26 -14.35
C SER A 338 -32.68 3.96 -14.51
N THR A 339 -31.87 5.00 -14.70
CA THR A 339 -30.40 4.89 -14.78
C THR A 339 -29.80 4.16 -13.59
N ALA A 340 -30.28 4.46 -12.37
CA ALA A 340 -29.83 3.80 -11.15
C ALA A 340 -30.15 2.30 -11.14
N THR A 341 -31.27 1.90 -11.76
CA THR A 341 -31.65 0.49 -11.89
C THR A 341 -30.73 -0.24 -12.86
N ALA A 342 -30.48 0.32 -14.05
CA ALA A 342 -29.55 -0.26 -15.02
C ALA A 342 -28.12 -0.37 -14.44
N TYR A 343 -27.63 0.68 -13.77
CA TYR A 343 -26.35 0.66 -13.07
C TYR A 343 -26.29 -0.47 -12.04
N ARG A 344 -27.31 -0.57 -11.16
CA ARG A 344 -27.37 -1.61 -10.12
C ARG A 344 -27.37 -3.02 -10.70
N TRP A 345 -28.01 -3.25 -11.84
CA TRP A 345 -28.01 -4.56 -12.50
C TRP A 345 -26.63 -4.92 -13.04
N VAL A 346 -25.96 -3.98 -13.70
CA VAL A 346 -24.61 -4.19 -14.23
C VAL A 346 -23.58 -4.35 -13.09
N SER A 347 -23.66 -3.51 -12.05
CA SER A 347 -22.70 -3.50 -10.95
C SER A 347 -22.70 -4.80 -10.14
N GLN A 348 -23.80 -5.56 -10.14
CA GLN A 348 -23.88 -6.88 -9.50
C GLN A 348 -22.86 -7.88 -10.06
N PHE A 349 -22.43 -7.71 -11.32
CA PHE A 349 -21.39 -8.52 -11.92
C PHE A 349 -19.96 -8.09 -11.52
N GLY A 350 -19.81 -6.91 -10.90
CA GLY A 350 -18.53 -6.31 -10.56
C GLY A 350 -18.04 -6.57 -9.14
N GLY A 351 -18.72 -7.41 -8.36
CA GLY A 351 -18.35 -7.67 -6.95
C GLY A 351 -17.01 -8.39 -6.75
N GLN A 352 -16.50 -9.07 -7.78
CA GLN A 352 -15.20 -9.75 -7.77
C GLN A 352 -14.62 -9.89 -9.18
N LEU A 353 -13.30 -9.93 -9.28
CA LEU A 353 -12.61 -10.34 -10.52
C LEU A 353 -12.91 -11.81 -10.84
N LEU A 354 -12.91 -12.17 -12.13
CA LEU A 354 -13.15 -13.55 -12.59
C LEU A 354 -12.14 -14.53 -11.95
N PRO A 355 -12.58 -15.47 -11.08
CA PRO A 355 -11.68 -16.36 -10.34
C PRO A 355 -11.35 -17.62 -11.17
N VAL A 356 -10.57 -17.45 -12.22
CA VAL A 356 -10.23 -18.49 -13.24
C VAL A 356 -9.80 -19.81 -12.62
N ALA A 357 -8.91 -19.75 -11.62
CA ALA A 357 -8.43 -20.95 -10.93
C ALA A 357 -9.58 -21.73 -10.25
N ALA A 358 -10.55 -21.01 -9.68
CA ALA A 358 -11.71 -21.62 -9.06
C ALA A 358 -12.72 -22.16 -10.10
N LEU A 359 -12.82 -21.49 -11.26
CA LEU A 359 -13.73 -21.92 -12.34
C LEU A 359 -13.23 -23.15 -13.09
N PHE A 360 -11.93 -23.21 -13.38
CA PHE A 360 -11.36 -24.26 -14.25
C PHE A 360 -10.40 -25.21 -13.52
N GLY A 361 -10.21 -25.06 -12.21
CA GLY A 361 -9.26 -25.83 -11.41
C GLY A 361 -7.77 -25.55 -11.70
N VAL A 362 -7.47 -24.69 -12.69
CA VAL A 362 -6.11 -24.41 -13.15
C VAL A 362 -6.00 -22.99 -13.68
N VAL A 363 -4.79 -22.43 -13.60
CA VAL A 363 -4.40 -21.22 -14.34
C VAL A 363 -3.50 -21.59 -15.51
N ARG A 364 -3.80 -21.02 -16.68
CA ARG A 364 -3.05 -21.15 -17.92
C ARG A 364 -2.48 -19.80 -18.31
N SER A 365 -1.24 -19.81 -18.79
CA SER A 365 -0.55 -18.67 -19.37
C SER A 365 0.59 -19.19 -20.26
N SER A 366 0.93 -18.43 -21.32
CA SER A 366 2.16 -18.61 -22.10
C SER A 366 3.43 -18.31 -21.29
N GLY A 367 3.26 -17.68 -20.12
CA GLY A 367 4.29 -17.19 -19.24
C GLY A 367 5.02 -15.96 -19.77
N VAL A 368 4.48 -15.30 -20.79
CA VAL A 368 4.94 -13.99 -21.27
C VAL A 368 3.83 -12.98 -21.01
N VAL A 369 4.05 -12.13 -20.03
CA VAL A 369 3.04 -11.21 -19.51
C VAL A 369 3.45 -9.78 -19.81
N GLY A 370 2.61 -9.05 -20.53
CA GLY A 370 2.73 -7.61 -20.69
C GLY A 370 2.05 -6.90 -19.53
N VAL A 371 2.71 -5.90 -18.97
CA VAL A 371 2.20 -5.07 -17.88
C VAL A 371 2.27 -3.62 -18.32
N ASP A 372 1.20 -2.88 -18.05
CA ASP A 372 1.08 -1.47 -18.38
C ASP A 372 0.17 -0.75 -17.39
N GLU A 373 0.27 0.56 -17.33
CA GLU A 373 -0.53 1.43 -16.48
C GLU A 373 -1.19 2.56 -17.28
N LYS A 374 -2.42 2.88 -16.94
CA LYS A 374 -3.16 4.00 -17.52
C LYS A 374 -3.78 4.86 -16.44
N TRP A 375 -3.76 6.18 -16.61
CA TRP A 375 -4.47 7.08 -15.72
C TRP A 375 -5.96 7.21 -16.08
N VAL A 376 -6.82 7.23 -15.06
CA VAL A 376 -8.28 7.41 -15.15
C VAL A 376 -8.75 8.44 -14.13
N LYS A 377 -9.88 9.08 -14.42
CA LYS A 377 -10.47 10.12 -13.57
C LYS A 377 -11.34 9.48 -12.49
N VAL A 378 -11.10 9.86 -11.24
CA VAL A 378 -11.83 9.46 -10.04
C VAL A 378 -11.90 10.69 -9.12
N PRO A 379 -12.92 11.55 -9.21
CA PRO A 379 -12.93 12.83 -8.54
C PRO A 379 -13.22 12.75 -7.04
N THR A 380 -14.05 11.80 -6.61
CA THR A 380 -14.41 11.61 -5.20
C THR A 380 -13.42 10.63 -4.56
N ASN A 381 -12.42 11.17 -3.86
CA ASN A 381 -11.37 10.39 -3.21
C ASN A 381 -10.67 11.16 -2.08
N ASP A 382 -9.82 10.46 -1.33
CA ASP A 382 -9.15 10.99 -0.12
C ASP A 382 -7.74 11.56 -0.39
N LYS A 383 -7.34 11.75 -1.66
CA LYS A 383 -6.04 12.35 -2.00
C LYS A 383 -6.06 13.83 -1.64
N SER A 384 -4.93 14.32 -1.13
CA SER A 384 -4.72 15.75 -0.86
C SER A 384 -5.04 16.61 -2.08
N ALA A 385 -5.70 17.76 -1.87
CA ALA A 385 -6.06 18.68 -2.92
C ALA A 385 -4.84 19.11 -3.75
N GLY A 386 -4.96 19.08 -5.08
CA GLY A 386 -3.89 19.44 -6.00
C GLY A 386 -4.23 19.11 -7.45
N LYS A 387 -3.41 19.53 -8.42
CA LYS A 387 -3.71 19.34 -9.86
C LYS A 387 -3.94 17.88 -10.28
N GLN A 388 -3.39 16.91 -9.53
CA GLN A 388 -3.44 15.48 -9.83
C GLN A 388 -4.36 14.67 -8.90
N HIS A 389 -5.14 15.33 -8.03
CA HIS A 389 -5.92 14.61 -7.00
C HIS A 389 -7.04 13.75 -7.59
N HIS A 390 -7.63 14.14 -8.72
CA HIS A 390 -8.67 13.34 -9.40
C HIS A 390 -8.14 12.21 -10.28
N TRP A 391 -6.81 12.04 -10.44
CA TRP A 391 -6.25 11.04 -11.33
C TRP A 391 -5.72 9.84 -10.53
N MET A 392 -6.09 8.64 -10.95
CA MET A 392 -5.66 7.36 -10.40
C MET A 392 -5.15 6.45 -11.52
N TYR A 393 -4.47 5.35 -11.18
CA TYR A 393 -3.78 4.50 -12.14
C TYR A 393 -4.39 3.10 -12.18
N VAL A 394 -4.93 2.72 -13.33
CA VAL A 394 -5.34 1.36 -13.66
C VAL A 394 -4.14 0.60 -14.19
N TYR A 395 -3.77 -0.48 -13.51
CA TYR A 395 -2.73 -1.41 -13.95
C TYR A 395 -3.37 -2.62 -14.60
N VAL A 396 -2.78 -3.10 -15.69
CA VAL A 396 -3.21 -4.29 -16.41
C VAL A 396 -2.05 -5.27 -16.57
N ALA A 397 -2.36 -6.57 -16.46
CA ALA A 397 -1.44 -7.67 -16.73
C ALA A 397 -2.11 -8.58 -17.75
N VAL A 398 -1.49 -8.71 -18.92
CA VAL A 398 -2.06 -9.40 -20.08
C VAL A 398 -1.08 -10.47 -20.55
N ASP A 399 -1.58 -11.66 -20.82
CA ASP A 399 -0.79 -12.67 -21.53
C ASP A 399 -0.60 -12.26 -22.99
N VAL A 400 0.64 -12.06 -23.42
CA VAL A 400 0.93 -11.46 -24.73
C VAL A 400 0.50 -12.34 -25.90
N TYR A 401 0.45 -13.65 -25.71
CA TYR A 401 0.15 -14.61 -26.77
C TYR A 401 -1.32 -15.03 -26.79
N THR A 402 -1.96 -15.13 -25.63
CA THR A 402 -3.37 -15.53 -25.51
C THR A 402 -4.32 -14.34 -25.41
N TYR A 403 -3.79 -13.11 -25.23
CA TYR A 403 -4.54 -11.89 -24.98
C TYR A 403 -5.34 -11.91 -23.67
N ASP A 404 -5.12 -12.90 -22.81
CA ASP A 404 -5.91 -13.06 -21.60
C ASP A 404 -5.57 -11.96 -20.57
N LEU A 405 -6.60 -11.32 -20.01
CA LEU A 405 -6.45 -10.31 -18.96
C LEU A 405 -6.31 -11.02 -17.61
N LEU A 406 -5.06 -11.26 -17.21
CA LEU A 406 -4.70 -12.04 -16.02
C LEU A 406 -5.02 -11.27 -14.72
N HIS A 407 -4.78 -9.96 -14.73
CA HIS A 407 -5.10 -9.08 -13.61
C HIS A 407 -5.34 -7.64 -14.07
N VAL A 408 -6.24 -6.96 -13.37
CA VAL A 408 -6.49 -5.53 -13.49
C VAL A 408 -6.80 -4.98 -12.10
N ALA A 409 -6.27 -3.81 -11.77
CA ALA A 409 -6.51 -3.14 -10.49
C ALA A 409 -6.30 -1.62 -10.63
N ILE A 410 -6.84 -0.85 -9.69
CA ILE A 410 -6.69 0.61 -9.64
C ILE A 410 -6.00 1.04 -8.34
N TYR A 411 -5.06 1.99 -8.44
CA TYR A 411 -4.33 2.56 -7.32
C TYR A 411 -4.37 4.09 -7.33
N PRO A 412 -4.41 4.75 -6.15
CA PRO A 412 -4.44 6.21 -6.06
C PRO A 412 -3.19 6.91 -6.63
N VAL A 413 -2.06 6.22 -6.56
CA VAL A 413 -0.74 6.72 -6.98
C VAL A 413 -0.02 5.67 -7.82
N ARG A 414 0.92 6.15 -8.65
CA ARG A 414 1.88 5.34 -9.36
C ARG A 414 3.18 5.28 -8.57
N GLY A 415 3.86 4.15 -8.64
CA GLY A 415 5.18 3.98 -8.03
C GLY A 415 5.57 2.53 -7.88
N THR A 416 6.79 2.30 -7.40
CA THR A 416 7.34 0.96 -7.17
C THR A 416 6.45 0.11 -6.24
N ASP A 417 5.87 0.72 -5.21
CA ASP A 417 5.01 0.01 -4.25
C ASP A 417 3.68 -0.44 -4.88
N ALA A 418 3.04 0.43 -5.67
CA ALA A 418 1.83 0.08 -6.41
C ALA A 418 2.11 -1.04 -7.43
N ALA A 419 3.22 -0.93 -8.18
CA ALA A 419 3.67 -1.97 -9.10
C ALA A 419 3.93 -3.31 -8.38
N ARG A 420 4.57 -3.28 -7.21
CA ARG A 420 4.84 -4.46 -6.39
C ARG A 420 3.55 -5.11 -5.86
N ALA A 421 2.64 -4.32 -5.32
CA ALA A 421 1.34 -4.80 -4.86
C ALA A 421 0.55 -5.46 -6.00
N PHE A 422 0.55 -4.84 -7.19
CA PHE A 422 -0.09 -5.37 -8.39
C PHE A 422 0.50 -6.73 -8.83
N LEU A 423 1.83 -6.83 -8.87
CA LEU A 423 2.52 -8.08 -9.21
C LEU A 423 2.32 -9.17 -8.15
N LEU A 424 2.27 -8.81 -6.87
CA LEU A 424 1.96 -9.75 -5.78
C LEU A 424 0.55 -10.33 -5.92
N ALA A 425 -0.43 -9.51 -6.29
CA ALA A 425 -1.79 -9.98 -6.57
C ALA A 425 -1.82 -10.92 -7.79
N LEU A 426 -1.05 -10.62 -8.84
CA LEU A 426 -0.89 -11.53 -9.98
C LEU A 426 -0.27 -12.88 -9.55
N ARG A 427 0.74 -12.87 -8.69
CA ARG A 427 1.36 -14.09 -8.14
C ARG A 427 0.39 -14.88 -7.26
N ALA A 428 -0.39 -14.19 -6.42
CA ALA A 428 -1.38 -14.81 -5.54
C ALA A 428 -2.49 -15.54 -6.32
N LYS A 429 -2.78 -15.11 -7.55
CA LYS A 429 -3.69 -15.81 -8.47
C LYS A 429 -3.08 -17.10 -9.07
N GLY A 430 -1.81 -17.39 -8.82
CA GLY A 430 -1.12 -18.60 -9.28
C GLY A 430 -0.30 -18.43 -10.57
N TYR A 431 -0.22 -17.23 -11.14
CA TYR A 431 0.58 -17.01 -12.35
C TYR A 431 2.07 -16.93 -12.03
N VAL A 432 2.88 -17.57 -12.87
CA VAL A 432 4.35 -17.59 -12.75
C VAL A 432 4.98 -17.18 -14.09
N PRO A 433 5.05 -15.87 -14.39
CA PRO A 433 5.64 -15.38 -15.63
C PRO A 433 7.12 -15.79 -15.76
N GLN A 434 7.54 -16.16 -16.96
CA GLN A 434 8.96 -16.29 -17.31
C GLN A 434 9.51 -15.02 -17.98
N VAL A 435 8.64 -14.21 -18.56
CA VAL A 435 8.96 -12.90 -19.15
C VAL A 435 7.91 -11.91 -18.72
N ILE A 436 8.33 -10.74 -18.26
CA ILE A 436 7.46 -9.59 -18.02
C ILE A 436 7.90 -8.48 -18.96
N VAL A 437 6.97 -8.01 -19.79
CA VAL A 437 7.17 -6.94 -20.77
C VAL A 437 6.52 -5.69 -20.25
N THR A 438 7.29 -4.62 -20.08
CA THR A 438 6.76 -3.31 -19.66
C THR A 438 7.15 -2.25 -20.68
N ASP A 439 6.67 -1.04 -20.49
CA ASP A 439 7.25 0.13 -21.13
C ASP A 439 8.56 0.55 -20.43
N LEU A 440 9.03 1.76 -20.67
CA LEU A 440 10.23 2.32 -20.02
C LEU A 440 10.01 2.72 -18.54
N CYS A 441 8.86 2.36 -17.96
CA CYS A 441 8.53 2.61 -16.55
C CYS A 441 9.56 1.94 -15.61
N THR A 442 10.24 2.76 -14.81
CA THR A 442 11.27 2.30 -13.85
C THR A 442 10.67 1.75 -12.55
N ASP A 443 9.38 1.95 -12.29
CA ASP A 443 8.72 1.43 -11.08
C ASP A 443 8.82 -0.11 -10.99
N TYR A 444 8.90 -0.77 -12.14
CA TYR A 444 9.01 -2.22 -12.23
C TYR A 444 10.42 -2.76 -11.98
N ASP A 445 11.45 -1.91 -12.02
CA ASP A 445 12.86 -2.31 -11.94
C ASP A 445 13.18 -3.04 -10.63
N ARG A 446 12.56 -2.60 -9.53
CA ARG A 446 12.66 -3.24 -8.21
C ARG A 446 11.49 -4.20 -7.94
N ALA A 447 10.30 -3.88 -8.44
CA ALA A 447 9.10 -4.67 -8.16
C ALA A 447 9.13 -6.07 -8.81
N ILE A 448 9.56 -6.17 -10.08
CA ILE A 448 9.64 -7.45 -10.79
C ILE A 448 10.60 -8.44 -10.11
N PRO A 449 11.89 -8.12 -9.85
CA PRO A 449 12.80 -9.08 -9.23
C PRO A 449 12.38 -9.46 -7.80
N ALA A 450 11.72 -8.56 -7.06
CA ALA A 450 11.19 -8.88 -5.73
C ALA A 450 10.06 -9.93 -5.78
N VAL A 451 9.16 -9.83 -6.76
CA VAL A 451 7.98 -10.72 -6.83
C VAL A 451 8.22 -11.97 -7.68
N PHE A 452 8.91 -11.81 -8.80
CA PHE A 452 9.20 -12.84 -9.81
C PHE A 452 10.70 -12.87 -10.14
N PRO A 453 11.57 -13.32 -9.20
CA PRO A 453 13.02 -13.25 -9.36
C PRO A 453 13.59 -14.05 -10.55
N ARG A 454 12.81 -14.98 -11.10
CA ARG A 454 13.18 -15.79 -12.28
C ARG A 454 12.66 -15.22 -13.61
N ALA A 455 11.82 -14.19 -13.58
CA ALA A 455 11.26 -13.60 -14.79
C ALA A 455 12.29 -12.68 -15.46
N VAL A 456 12.40 -12.77 -16.78
CA VAL A 456 13.14 -11.79 -17.57
C VAL A 456 12.31 -10.52 -17.68
N HIS A 457 12.83 -9.40 -17.18
CA HIS A 457 12.24 -8.09 -17.44
C HIS A 457 12.69 -7.60 -18.82
N HIS A 458 11.74 -7.48 -19.75
CA HIS A 458 11.93 -6.87 -21.05
C HIS A 458 11.18 -5.53 -21.13
N GLN A 459 11.78 -4.56 -21.81
CA GLN A 459 11.12 -3.28 -22.08
C GLN A 459 10.75 -3.17 -23.56
N CYS A 460 9.60 -2.56 -23.84
CA CYS A 460 9.08 -2.38 -25.20
C CYS A 460 10.04 -1.54 -26.05
N ILE A 461 10.59 -2.13 -27.12
CA ILE A 461 11.50 -1.45 -28.05
C ILE A 461 10.78 -0.31 -28.78
N PHE A 462 9.50 -0.49 -29.12
CA PHE A 462 8.72 0.53 -29.82
C PHE A 462 8.56 1.80 -28.97
N HIS A 463 8.18 1.67 -27.71
CA HIS A 463 8.08 2.81 -26.79
C HIS A 463 9.44 3.44 -26.50
N ALA A 464 10.53 2.66 -26.48
CA ALA A 464 11.88 3.20 -26.37
C ALA A 464 12.24 4.10 -27.57
N LEU A 465 12.04 3.61 -28.79
CA LEU A 465 12.28 4.39 -30.01
C LEU A 465 11.42 5.65 -30.06
N GLN A 466 10.14 5.56 -29.73
CA GLN A 466 9.26 6.73 -29.66
C GLN A 466 9.75 7.78 -28.66
N ALA A 467 10.16 7.35 -27.45
CA ALA A 467 10.69 8.25 -26.43
C ALA A 467 11.97 8.95 -26.92
N TRP A 468 12.90 8.23 -27.52
CA TRP A 468 14.16 8.81 -28.01
C TRP A 468 13.97 9.69 -29.24
N HIS A 469 13.06 9.35 -30.15
CA HIS A 469 12.67 10.25 -31.26
C HIS A 469 12.05 11.54 -30.73
N GLY A 470 11.29 11.45 -29.63
CA GLY A 470 10.78 12.61 -28.88
C GLY A 470 11.90 13.47 -28.30
N GLN A 471 12.87 12.86 -27.61
CA GLN A 471 14.02 13.56 -27.04
C GLN A 471 14.89 14.24 -28.11
N LEU A 472 15.07 13.62 -29.28
CA LEU A 472 15.72 14.28 -30.42
C LEU A 472 14.93 15.50 -30.90
N ARG A 473 13.61 15.38 -30.99
CA ARG A 473 12.74 16.51 -31.35
C ARG A 473 12.83 17.63 -30.30
N ASP A 474 12.91 17.28 -29.02
CA ASP A 474 12.98 18.26 -27.94
C ASP A 474 14.35 18.97 -27.92
N ALA A 475 15.44 18.26 -28.23
CA ALA A 475 16.79 18.82 -28.31
C ALA A 475 17.04 19.65 -29.58
N TYR A 476 16.52 19.24 -30.74
CA TYR A 476 16.83 19.84 -32.05
C TYR A 476 15.66 20.61 -32.68
N GLY A 477 14.50 20.64 -32.04
CA GLY A 477 13.28 21.30 -32.53
C GLY A 477 12.37 20.42 -33.39
N THR A 478 11.12 20.84 -33.59
CA THR A 478 10.06 20.09 -34.29
C THR A 478 10.41 19.72 -35.74
N HIS A 479 11.24 20.53 -36.41
CA HIS A 479 11.63 20.36 -37.81
C HIS A 479 13.06 19.81 -38.00
N TYR A 480 13.67 19.23 -36.96
CA TYR A 480 15.05 18.73 -37.04
C TYR A 480 15.29 17.75 -38.20
N ARG A 481 14.25 17.00 -38.60
CA ARG A 481 14.35 16.00 -39.68
C ARG A 481 14.73 16.60 -41.04
N THR A 482 14.43 17.88 -41.28
CA THR A 482 14.83 18.57 -42.52
C THR A 482 16.00 19.54 -42.30
N GLN A 483 16.19 20.01 -41.07
CA GLN A 483 17.16 21.07 -40.74
C GLN A 483 18.47 20.56 -40.15
N ARG A 484 18.51 19.34 -39.59
CA ARG A 484 19.63 18.79 -38.82
C ARG A 484 20.02 17.40 -39.32
N PRO A 485 20.83 17.31 -40.40
CA PRO A 485 21.29 16.02 -40.95
C PRO A 485 22.06 15.17 -39.94
N ASP A 486 22.79 15.82 -39.04
CA ASP A 486 23.50 15.21 -37.91
C ASP A 486 22.57 14.48 -36.94
N ALA A 487 21.43 15.08 -36.59
CA ALA A 487 20.42 14.49 -35.71
C ALA A 487 19.67 13.33 -36.40
N VAL A 488 19.37 13.45 -37.71
CA VAL A 488 18.77 12.37 -38.50
C VAL A 488 19.72 11.16 -38.60
N LYS A 489 21.02 11.42 -38.77
CA LYS A 489 22.03 10.36 -38.76
C LYS A 489 22.04 9.61 -37.43
N LEU A 490 22.00 10.31 -36.30
CA LEU A 490 21.92 9.71 -34.97
C LEU A 490 20.63 8.88 -34.81
N GLN A 491 19.48 9.41 -35.24
CA GLN A 491 18.19 8.68 -35.22
C GLN A 491 18.29 7.36 -36.01
N ASN A 492 18.84 7.39 -37.22
CA ASN A 492 18.99 6.19 -38.06
C ASN A 492 19.95 5.17 -37.43
N GLN A 493 21.04 5.63 -36.80
CA GLN A 493 21.97 4.74 -36.10
C GLN A 493 21.32 4.07 -34.87
N LEU A 494 20.49 4.82 -34.14
CA LEU A 494 19.69 4.31 -33.02
C LEU A 494 18.68 3.24 -33.49
N ASP A 495 17.90 3.53 -34.53
CA ASP A 495 16.92 2.61 -35.10
C ASP A 495 17.60 1.32 -35.59
N ALA A 496 18.80 1.45 -36.18
CA ALA A 496 19.58 0.32 -36.67
C ALA A 496 20.01 -0.64 -35.56
N ILE A 497 20.12 -0.24 -34.29
CA ILE A 497 20.44 -1.15 -33.18
C ILE A 497 19.40 -2.28 -33.13
N PHE A 498 18.11 -1.96 -33.23
CA PHE A 498 17.01 -2.92 -33.04
C PHE A 498 16.58 -3.64 -34.33
N GLN A 499 17.12 -3.23 -35.46
CA GLN A 499 17.07 -3.96 -36.73
C GLN A 499 18.09 -5.10 -36.79
N ALA A 500 19.04 -5.16 -35.85
CA ALA A 500 20.02 -6.25 -35.80
C ALA A 500 19.34 -7.61 -35.57
N LYS A 501 19.80 -8.63 -36.30
CA LYS A 501 19.34 -10.02 -36.13
C LYS A 501 20.01 -10.71 -34.95
N THR A 502 21.22 -10.29 -34.57
CA THR A 502 22.03 -10.92 -33.52
C THR A 502 22.35 -9.97 -32.39
N LYS A 503 22.41 -10.45 -31.14
CA LYS A 503 22.79 -9.63 -29.97
C LYS A 503 24.18 -9.05 -30.14
N ARG A 504 25.12 -9.82 -30.71
CA ARG A 504 26.47 -9.34 -31.05
C ARG A 504 26.45 -8.12 -31.96
N THR A 505 25.61 -8.14 -33.00
CA THR A 505 25.50 -7.00 -33.94
C THR A 505 24.82 -5.81 -33.28
N ALA A 506 23.78 -6.07 -32.47
CA ALA A 506 23.08 -5.04 -31.72
C ALA A 506 24.00 -4.34 -30.72
N GLN A 507 24.79 -5.09 -29.96
CA GLN A 507 25.79 -4.57 -29.02
C GLN A 507 26.81 -3.69 -29.73
N ARG A 508 27.40 -4.16 -30.84
CA ARG A 508 28.36 -3.36 -31.61
C ARG A 508 27.74 -2.03 -32.10
N ARG A 509 26.48 -2.06 -32.54
CA ARG A 509 25.75 -0.84 -32.97
C ARG A 509 25.46 0.08 -31.80
N TYR A 510 25.07 -0.46 -30.65
CA TYR A 510 24.90 0.28 -29.39
C TYR A 510 26.22 0.95 -28.98
N ASP A 511 27.34 0.22 -28.94
CA ASP A 511 28.64 0.77 -28.57
C ASP A 511 29.06 1.90 -29.52
N THR A 512 28.80 1.72 -30.83
CA THR A 512 29.05 2.74 -31.85
C THR A 512 28.23 4.00 -31.59
N VAL A 513 26.95 3.87 -31.23
CA VAL A 513 26.09 5.01 -30.89
C VAL A 513 26.60 5.68 -29.60
N MET A 514 26.86 4.91 -28.55
CA MET A 514 27.34 5.45 -27.26
C MET A 514 28.69 6.18 -27.39
N ALA A 515 29.58 5.73 -28.27
CA ALA A 515 30.84 6.42 -28.55
C ALA A 515 30.66 7.84 -29.12
N LEU A 516 29.49 8.15 -29.70
CA LEU A 516 29.17 9.48 -30.23
C LEU A 516 28.71 10.46 -29.14
N ARG A 517 28.41 10.00 -27.92
CA ARG A 517 27.84 10.80 -26.82
C ARG A 517 28.58 12.11 -26.61
N ASN A 518 29.90 12.06 -26.39
CA ASN A 518 30.69 13.26 -26.08
C ASN A 518 30.62 14.32 -27.20
N ALA A 519 30.67 13.88 -28.47
CA ALA A 519 30.63 14.80 -29.61
C ALA A 519 29.25 15.46 -29.76
N TYR A 520 28.17 14.69 -29.64
CA TYR A 520 26.81 15.22 -29.75
C TYR A 520 26.44 16.11 -28.56
N VAL A 521 26.82 15.71 -27.34
CA VAL A 521 26.52 16.47 -26.11
C VAL A 521 27.32 17.77 -26.05
N ALA A 522 28.57 17.78 -26.52
CA ALA A 522 29.35 19.02 -26.62
C ALA A 522 28.71 20.03 -27.59
N ALA A 523 28.08 19.55 -28.66
CA ALA A 523 27.40 20.41 -29.63
C ALA A 523 25.97 20.79 -29.21
N THR A 524 25.26 19.92 -28.50
CA THR A 524 23.86 20.11 -28.08
C THR A 524 23.64 19.38 -26.75
N PRO A 525 23.87 20.04 -25.59
CA PRO A 525 23.81 19.41 -24.27
C PRO A 525 22.50 18.68 -23.96
N GLU A 526 21.38 19.15 -24.52
CA GLU A 526 20.05 18.60 -24.30
C GLU A 526 19.91 17.14 -24.79
N VAL A 527 20.74 16.72 -25.76
CA VAL A 527 20.74 15.33 -26.28
C VAL A 527 21.25 14.30 -25.27
N GLU A 528 21.90 14.75 -24.19
CA GLU A 528 22.43 13.88 -23.12
C GLU A 528 21.33 13.01 -22.49
N ALA A 529 20.09 13.51 -22.44
CA ALA A 529 18.94 12.76 -21.96
C ALA A 529 18.69 11.47 -22.78
N LEU A 530 18.95 11.50 -24.09
CA LEU A 530 18.83 10.33 -24.97
C LEU A 530 19.90 9.29 -24.66
N PHE A 531 21.16 9.69 -24.58
CA PHE A 531 22.25 8.76 -24.28
C PHE A 531 22.09 8.14 -22.89
N SER A 532 21.75 8.95 -21.89
CA SER A 532 21.46 8.47 -20.53
C SER A 532 20.29 7.49 -20.49
N SER A 533 19.22 7.75 -21.26
CA SER A 533 18.07 6.85 -21.37
C SER A 533 18.44 5.55 -22.07
N LEU A 534 19.12 5.61 -23.22
CA LEU A 534 19.60 4.44 -23.96
C LEU A 534 20.47 3.54 -23.09
N GLU A 535 21.45 4.11 -22.39
CA GLU A 535 22.34 3.41 -21.47
C GLU A 535 21.57 2.71 -20.35
N ARG A 536 20.66 3.42 -19.68
CA ARG A 536 19.84 2.89 -18.59
C ARG A 536 18.99 1.69 -19.02
N HIS A 537 18.38 1.75 -20.20
CA HIS A 537 17.38 0.78 -20.64
C HIS A 537 17.96 -0.37 -21.47
N TRP A 538 19.18 -0.22 -22.00
CA TRP A 538 19.83 -1.21 -22.87
C TRP A 538 19.78 -2.66 -22.35
N PRO A 539 20.09 -2.97 -21.08
CA PRO A 539 20.08 -4.34 -20.58
C PRO A 539 18.72 -5.04 -20.69
N LYS A 540 17.62 -4.28 -20.67
CA LYS A 540 16.25 -4.79 -20.75
C LYS A 540 15.73 -4.84 -22.19
N LEU A 541 16.24 -3.99 -23.08
CA LEU A 541 15.81 -3.91 -24.48
C LEU A 541 16.45 -4.99 -25.35
N VAL A 542 17.71 -5.35 -25.09
CA VAL A 542 18.44 -6.37 -25.86
C VAL A 542 17.84 -7.79 -25.74
N ASN A 543 16.99 -8.03 -24.74
CA ASN A 543 16.44 -9.34 -24.42
C ASN A 543 15.67 -9.99 -25.56
N ALA A 544 14.93 -9.22 -26.37
CA ALA A 544 14.14 -9.71 -27.50
C ALA A 544 14.95 -10.06 -28.75
N ILE A 545 16.20 -9.61 -28.84
CA ILE A 545 17.06 -9.90 -29.98
C ILE A 545 17.51 -11.37 -29.88
N GLU A 546 17.39 -12.14 -30.96
CA GLU A 546 17.61 -13.61 -31.01
C GLU A 546 16.67 -14.46 -30.14
N ARG A 547 15.57 -13.91 -29.61
CA ARG A 547 14.63 -14.65 -28.78
C ARG A 547 13.19 -14.45 -29.22
N ASP A 548 12.67 -15.37 -30.03
CA ASP A 548 11.29 -15.30 -30.55
C ASP A 548 10.21 -15.32 -29.46
N ARG A 549 10.52 -15.90 -28.31
CA ARG A 549 9.63 -15.93 -27.13
C ARG A 549 9.45 -14.57 -26.46
N ILE A 550 10.43 -13.67 -26.59
CA ILE A 550 10.35 -12.35 -25.96
C ILE A 550 9.88 -11.37 -27.05
N PRO A 551 8.64 -10.87 -26.97
CA PRO A 551 8.10 -9.97 -27.97
C PRO A 551 8.86 -8.63 -27.92
N LYS A 552 9.14 -8.04 -29.08
CA LYS A 552 9.80 -6.72 -29.16
C LYS A 552 8.94 -5.58 -28.64
N THR A 553 7.62 -5.76 -28.57
CA THR A 553 6.65 -4.71 -28.23
C THR A 553 5.62 -5.19 -27.21
N ASN A 554 5.02 -4.23 -26.50
CA ASN A 554 3.93 -4.46 -25.54
C ASN A 554 2.53 -4.31 -26.18
N ASN A 555 2.44 -4.40 -27.52
CA ASN A 555 1.25 -4.06 -28.29
C ASN A 555 0.01 -4.89 -27.91
N THR A 556 0.17 -6.13 -27.45
CA THR A 556 -0.97 -6.91 -26.95
C THR A 556 -1.62 -6.23 -25.73
N THR A 557 -0.83 -5.74 -24.78
CA THR A 557 -1.33 -5.02 -23.61
C THR A 557 -1.98 -3.70 -24.00
N GLU A 558 -1.36 -2.96 -24.95
CA GLU A 558 -1.94 -1.73 -25.50
C GLU A 558 -3.31 -1.98 -26.18
N LEU A 559 -3.50 -3.13 -26.83
CA LEU A 559 -4.79 -3.49 -27.42
C LEU A 559 -5.86 -3.72 -26.35
N VAL A 560 -5.52 -4.30 -25.20
CA VAL A 560 -6.46 -4.45 -24.07
C VAL A 560 -6.79 -3.08 -23.49
N ASN A 561 -5.79 -2.22 -23.28
CA ASN A 561 -5.99 -0.84 -22.84
C ASN A 561 -6.88 -0.06 -23.82
N ARG A 562 -6.71 -0.27 -25.13
CA ARG A 562 -7.58 0.32 -26.15
C ARG A 562 -9.02 -0.18 -26.05
N ARG A 563 -9.25 -1.46 -25.74
CA ARG A 563 -10.60 -2.01 -25.51
C ARG A 563 -11.25 -1.44 -24.26
N PHE A 564 -10.48 -1.28 -23.19
CA PHE A 564 -10.93 -0.55 -21.99
C PHE A 564 -11.31 0.89 -22.34
N ASP A 565 -10.46 1.60 -23.09
CA ASP A 565 -10.66 3.00 -23.47
C ASP A 565 -11.91 3.24 -24.30
N GLN A 566 -12.22 2.34 -25.24
CA GLN A 566 -13.41 2.45 -26.09
C GLN A 566 -14.68 2.63 -25.27
N HIS A 567 -14.78 1.94 -24.13
CA HIS A 567 -15.94 2.08 -23.25
C HIS A 567 -15.75 3.19 -22.21
N TYR A 568 -14.56 3.31 -21.61
CA TYR A 568 -14.24 4.36 -20.64
C TYR A 568 -14.51 5.78 -21.17
N GLN A 569 -14.17 6.05 -22.44
CA GLN A 569 -14.40 7.34 -23.09
C GLN A 569 -15.89 7.74 -23.18
N THR A 570 -16.82 6.80 -23.02
CA THR A 570 -18.27 7.10 -23.07
C THR A 570 -18.82 7.71 -21.78
N PHE A 571 -18.12 7.53 -20.66
CA PHE A 571 -18.53 8.04 -19.35
C PHE A 571 -17.48 8.95 -18.66
N CYS A 572 -16.27 9.07 -19.22
CA CYS A 572 -15.27 10.12 -18.91
C CYS A 572 -14.78 10.20 -17.44
N GLY A 573 -14.94 9.13 -16.67
CA GLY A 573 -14.48 9.05 -15.27
C GLY A 573 -15.38 8.19 -14.40
N PHE A 574 -14.81 7.66 -13.33
CA PHE A 574 -15.55 7.00 -12.25
C PHE A 574 -15.88 8.02 -11.17
N ASP A 575 -16.89 7.78 -10.34
CA ASP A 575 -17.21 8.66 -9.22
C ASP A 575 -16.22 8.47 -8.06
N THR A 576 -16.03 7.21 -7.67
CA THR A 576 -15.17 6.77 -6.55
C THR A 576 -14.25 5.63 -6.96
N ILE A 577 -13.24 5.32 -6.14
CA ILE A 577 -12.38 4.15 -6.38
C ILE A 577 -13.19 2.83 -6.39
N THR A 578 -14.23 2.73 -5.56
CA THR A 578 -15.11 1.54 -5.51
C THR A 578 -15.85 1.35 -6.83
N THR A 579 -16.43 2.42 -7.38
CA THR A 579 -17.14 2.33 -8.67
C THR A 579 -16.19 2.01 -9.83
N ALA A 580 -14.93 2.48 -9.77
CA ALA A 580 -13.89 2.08 -10.70
C ALA A 580 -13.57 0.58 -10.58
N GLN A 581 -13.35 0.06 -9.37
CA GLN A 581 -13.08 -1.36 -9.13
C GLN A 581 -14.22 -2.26 -9.65
N THR A 582 -15.47 -1.89 -9.36
CA THR A 582 -16.66 -2.60 -9.86
C THR A 582 -16.66 -2.65 -11.39
N TYR A 583 -16.37 -1.53 -12.05
CA TYR A 583 -16.27 -1.50 -13.51
C TYR A 583 -15.13 -2.38 -14.03
N LEU A 584 -13.93 -2.32 -13.43
CA LEU A 584 -12.79 -3.14 -13.84
C LEU A 584 -13.09 -4.63 -13.74
N ALA A 585 -13.85 -5.04 -12.73
CA ALA A 585 -14.35 -6.40 -12.63
C ALA A 585 -15.30 -6.75 -13.77
N VAL A 586 -16.35 -5.96 -14.01
CA VAL A 586 -17.28 -6.18 -15.14
C VAL A 586 -16.53 -6.24 -16.48
N PHE A 587 -15.60 -5.32 -16.70
CA PHE A 587 -14.74 -5.29 -17.88
C PHE A 587 -13.92 -6.58 -18.00
N ALA A 588 -13.26 -7.02 -16.92
CA ALA A 588 -12.45 -8.23 -16.94
C ALA A 588 -13.27 -9.49 -17.25
N TRP A 589 -14.48 -9.60 -16.71
CA TRP A 589 -15.39 -10.69 -17.05
C TRP A 589 -15.74 -10.65 -18.54
N CYS A 590 -16.31 -9.55 -19.02
CA CYS A 590 -16.81 -9.47 -20.40
C CYS A 590 -15.67 -9.59 -21.42
N TYR A 591 -14.54 -8.90 -21.20
CA TYR A 591 -13.40 -8.92 -22.11
C TYR A 591 -12.88 -10.35 -22.36
N ARG A 592 -12.75 -11.15 -21.30
CA ARG A 592 -12.15 -12.49 -21.37
C ARG A 592 -13.03 -13.52 -22.07
N PHE A 593 -14.35 -13.29 -22.10
CA PHE A 593 -15.32 -14.12 -22.82
C PHE A 593 -15.69 -13.57 -24.20
N THR A 594 -15.38 -12.31 -24.52
CA THR A 594 -15.75 -11.70 -25.79
C THR A 594 -14.81 -12.15 -26.90
N PRO A 595 -15.32 -12.75 -27.99
CA PRO A 595 -14.49 -13.14 -29.11
C PRO A 595 -13.89 -11.94 -29.84
N PHE A 596 -12.69 -12.11 -30.38
CA PHE A 596 -12.13 -11.17 -31.34
C PHE A 596 -12.98 -11.14 -32.62
N THR A 597 -13.05 -9.96 -33.21
CA THR A 597 -13.91 -9.67 -34.36
C THR A 597 -13.53 -10.50 -35.60
N PRO A 598 -14.47 -10.73 -36.54
CA PRO A 598 -14.22 -11.50 -37.76
C PRO A 598 -13.17 -10.92 -38.71
N ASP A 599 -12.72 -9.69 -38.52
CA ASP A 599 -11.65 -9.04 -39.28
C ASP A 599 -10.27 -9.18 -38.61
N ALA A 600 -10.21 -9.64 -37.35
CA ALA A 600 -8.96 -9.86 -36.63
C ALA A 600 -8.03 -10.85 -37.36
N GLN A 601 -6.75 -10.84 -37.00
CA GLN A 601 -5.75 -11.76 -37.57
C GLN A 601 -6.16 -13.23 -37.42
N LYS A 602 -5.82 -14.07 -38.41
CA LYS A 602 -6.27 -15.48 -38.53
C LYS A 602 -6.08 -16.30 -37.26
N ARG A 603 -5.03 -16.03 -36.48
CA ARG A 603 -4.73 -16.80 -35.25
C ARG A 603 -5.72 -16.58 -34.10
N ILE A 604 -6.39 -15.40 -34.04
CA ILE A 604 -7.29 -15.03 -32.93
C ILE A 604 -8.75 -14.83 -33.32
N ARG A 605 -9.02 -14.63 -34.61
CA ARG A 605 -10.35 -14.33 -35.15
C ARG A 605 -11.41 -15.31 -34.63
N GLY A 606 -12.51 -14.78 -34.09
CA GLY A 606 -13.64 -15.56 -33.61
C GLY A 606 -13.42 -16.31 -32.29
N LYS A 607 -12.23 -16.20 -31.68
CA LYS A 607 -11.91 -16.78 -30.36
C LYS A 607 -11.89 -15.70 -29.30
N CYS A 608 -12.30 -16.01 -28.08
CA CYS A 608 -12.10 -15.12 -26.93
C CYS A 608 -10.73 -15.37 -26.26
N PRO A 609 -10.25 -14.46 -25.41
CA PRO A 609 -8.98 -14.64 -24.71
C PRO A 609 -8.87 -15.95 -23.91
N LEU A 610 -9.94 -16.42 -23.29
CA LEU A 610 -9.92 -17.69 -22.56
C LEU A 610 -9.78 -18.91 -23.49
N GLU A 611 -10.45 -18.92 -24.64
CA GLU A 611 -10.27 -19.98 -25.65
C GLU A 611 -8.83 -20.00 -26.18
N LEU A 612 -8.22 -18.82 -26.37
CA LEU A 612 -6.81 -18.71 -26.77
C LEU A 612 -5.85 -19.19 -25.69
N ALA A 613 -6.20 -19.03 -24.41
CA ALA A 613 -5.48 -19.63 -23.29
C ALA A 613 -5.70 -21.13 -23.15
N GLY A 614 -6.61 -21.71 -23.94
CA GLY A 614 -6.90 -23.14 -24.01
C GLY A 614 -7.93 -23.63 -22.99
N TYR A 615 -8.73 -22.73 -22.42
CA TYR A 615 -9.90 -23.13 -21.63
C TYR A 615 -11.03 -23.55 -22.57
N ASP A 616 -11.77 -24.59 -22.18
CA ASP A 616 -13.07 -24.85 -22.78
C ASP A 616 -14.10 -23.95 -22.09
N VAL A 617 -14.65 -23.01 -22.86
CA VAL A 617 -15.67 -22.07 -22.39
C VAL A 617 -16.91 -22.12 -23.26
N ALA A 618 -16.97 -23.01 -24.26
CA ALA A 618 -18.06 -23.02 -25.22
C ALA A 618 -19.39 -23.44 -24.57
N SER A 619 -19.33 -24.28 -23.54
CA SER A 619 -20.47 -24.69 -22.72
C SER A 619 -21.01 -23.57 -21.82
N LEU A 620 -20.19 -22.56 -21.49
CA LEU A 620 -20.55 -21.57 -20.48
C LEU A 620 -21.57 -20.56 -21.03
N PRO A 621 -22.69 -20.31 -20.32
CA PRO A 621 -23.67 -19.31 -20.74
C PRO A 621 -23.09 -17.90 -20.92
N MET A 622 -22.10 -17.52 -20.09
CA MET A 622 -21.40 -16.24 -20.24
C MET A 622 -20.70 -16.12 -21.61
N ALA A 623 -20.13 -17.21 -22.11
CA ALA A 623 -19.43 -17.19 -23.39
C ALA A 623 -20.41 -17.01 -24.56
N GLN A 624 -21.61 -17.59 -24.47
CA GLN A 624 -22.68 -17.36 -25.46
C GLN A 624 -23.21 -15.92 -25.39
N LEU A 625 -23.42 -15.42 -24.17
CA LEU A 625 -23.80 -14.02 -23.92
C LEU A 625 -22.79 -13.05 -24.58
N CYS A 626 -21.49 -13.29 -24.39
CA CYS A 626 -20.42 -12.46 -24.95
C CYS A 626 -20.23 -12.63 -26.48
N ARG A 627 -20.77 -13.68 -27.09
CA ARG A 627 -20.87 -13.83 -28.56
C ARG A 627 -22.01 -13.02 -29.17
N GLY A 628 -22.77 -12.28 -28.35
CA GLY A 628 -23.94 -11.53 -28.80
C GLY A 628 -25.16 -12.41 -29.05
N GLN A 629 -25.10 -13.69 -28.64
CA GLN A 629 -26.28 -14.53 -28.64
C GLN A 629 -27.14 -14.11 -27.47
N MET A 630 -28.37 -13.67 -27.74
CA MET A 630 -29.36 -13.61 -26.69
C MET A 630 -29.58 -15.03 -26.22
N LEU A 631 -29.34 -15.26 -24.94
CA LEU A 631 -29.76 -16.50 -24.31
C LEU A 631 -31.28 -16.51 -24.42
N HIS A 632 -31.83 -17.33 -25.32
CA HIS A 632 -33.21 -17.78 -25.18
C HIS A 632 -33.25 -18.38 -23.78
N TRP A 633 -33.93 -17.70 -22.87
CA TRP A 633 -33.96 -18.04 -21.45
C TRP A 633 -35.35 -18.64 -21.17
N PRO A 634 -35.58 -19.95 -21.36
CA PRO A 634 -36.86 -20.54 -21.04
C PRO A 634 -36.82 -21.12 -19.62
N PRO A 635 -37.95 -21.08 -18.90
CA PRO A 635 -38.14 -21.85 -17.68
C PRO A 635 -37.87 -23.37 -17.86
N GLU A 636 -38.10 -23.93 -19.06
CA GLU A 636 -37.85 -25.36 -19.30
C GLU A 636 -36.39 -25.74 -19.61
N ALA A 637 -35.62 -24.90 -20.32
CA ALA A 637 -34.22 -25.25 -20.65
C ALA A 637 -33.27 -25.02 -19.47
N LEU A 638 -33.60 -24.14 -18.52
CA LEU A 638 -32.89 -24.09 -17.24
C LEU A 638 -33.15 -25.36 -16.42
N GLY A 639 -34.29 -26.03 -16.59
CA GLY A 639 -34.51 -27.36 -16.00
C GLY A 639 -33.45 -28.40 -16.37
N GLN A 640 -32.66 -28.16 -17.44
CA GLN A 640 -31.55 -29.01 -17.87
C GLN A 640 -30.15 -28.42 -17.65
N VAL A 641 -29.99 -27.10 -17.42
CA VAL A 641 -28.64 -26.45 -17.33
C VAL A 641 -28.46 -25.45 -16.17
N VAL A 642 -29.51 -25.17 -15.40
CA VAL A 642 -29.43 -24.38 -14.16
C VAL A 642 -30.29 -25.04 -13.09
N PRO A 643 -29.72 -25.43 -11.94
CA PRO A 643 -30.41 -26.26 -10.96
C PRO A 643 -31.78 -25.68 -10.59
N ARG A 644 -32.81 -26.53 -10.63
CA ARG A 644 -33.98 -26.31 -9.77
C ARG A 644 -33.45 -26.33 -8.34
N THR A 645 -33.45 -25.18 -7.67
CA THR A 645 -32.95 -25.01 -6.30
C THR A 645 -33.95 -25.43 -5.24
#